data_AF-A0A3D0I5U7-F1
#
_entry.id   AF-A0A3D0I5U7-F1
#
_cell.length_a   1.000
_cell.length_b   1.000
_cell.length_c   1.000
_cell.angle_alpha   90.00
_cell.angle_beta   90.00
_cell.angle_gamma   90.00
#
_symmetry.space_group_name_H-M   'P 1'
#
loop_
_entity.id
_entity.type
_entity.pdbx_description
1 polymer ?
#
loop_
_entity_poly.entity_id
_entity_poly.type
_entity_poly.pdbx_seq_one_letter_code
_entity_poly.pdbx_strand_id
1 'polypeptide(L)'
;MCRRAWLWGLRLALCGRPEARLPSRNEGELAREGPGSPTSKRAAVFTLAGWGAALAAGLALAPQLPAVSVTDPVRFFPAQAKSRIATARLSELFPGAEAASQIVVVCESVDPVSSILAAREELSALAAKLRQGLEPGAVSAVLAPTDDPVLEGRLVSQDGRAALIVLRLAAGFASEEASTVVGEVEHILSQPLASGRPAFRIEITGDATLGRDYLRAIEEGTRRSALATVMLVALTLLLVYRAPLAAGVSLATLASAIAVASGAVVLAAKLGLPVAFQSRGFLVALVWGVGTDYSLLLFARAREEVVQGLSPAECVAKARRESGPVVVTSALAVVLACALMGFARFGLFAFSGPALAIAVAVTLAAVLGLLPALMRLCGFLLFWPRAVARRRHLERLWPAIARFVVRRPLPVLLGSFAAVAPLAWLGLSTIPSFELELDFPKGSVSEQGFAALVRHFDPAQVSPLTVMLELPASDPGLRTTGALDGLYQLTELLAGEPGIAKVWSVTRPTGEPGLLSRATLRSQLAALSQGLGQARDGAGSLASGLEQARRELERGRSEISAKKGELEAEQKRSLLGAFAPERFEAARRDLDELDDELGRLDRGLGDAVQGALVLEAGVAEGRARLDALGRAPGSSRLLDRLALTPEDLAGSPELERALSHYLSQDSHAARFELQLTAPPNAPASVATAARLESALVTLLPALSFHDARFYLSGPTAITRDLAGYTRDDMARLDHWIVAGVFALLVALLRGATAPVAITALILLSYFASLGALQLLTDAGFWAGIDWKVPFFLFVLLVAIGADYGVFLLGRVREEQRRDSFEAALARALELTGPVVTSCGLVLAGTFATLVLSRIAFLEQVGIGITIGVLLDTCVVRPLLLPAAALLLERWRWG
;
A
#
# COMPACT_ATOMS: atom_id res chain seq x y z
N MET A 1 35.65 -14.67 50.93
CA MET A 1 34.51 -15.17 51.74
C MET A 1 33.24 -15.52 50.95
N CYS A 2 33.06 -15.06 49.70
CA CYS A 2 31.86 -15.38 48.88
C CYS A 2 31.78 -16.82 48.31
N ARG A 3 32.91 -17.50 48.01
CA ARG A 3 32.88 -18.88 47.49
C ARG A 3 32.52 -19.96 48.52
N ARG A 4 32.77 -19.72 49.82
CA ARG A 4 32.44 -20.68 50.89
C ARG A 4 30.94 -20.66 51.26
N ALA A 5 30.24 -19.54 51.09
CA ALA A 5 28.79 -19.43 51.31
C ALA A 5 27.97 -20.19 50.24
N TRP A 6 28.44 -20.17 48.99
CA TRP A 6 27.79 -20.88 47.87
C TRP A 6 27.93 -22.41 48.00
N LEU A 7 29.11 -22.90 48.44
CA LEU A 7 29.36 -24.32 48.70
C LEU A 7 28.70 -24.84 50.00
N TRP A 8 28.50 -23.98 51.01
CA TRP A 8 27.74 -24.33 52.22
C TRP A 8 26.23 -24.42 51.96
N GLY A 9 25.68 -23.55 51.10
CA GLY A 9 24.29 -23.63 50.65
C GLY A 9 23.99 -24.91 49.86
N LEU A 10 24.93 -25.36 49.01
CA LEU A 10 24.79 -26.63 48.28
C LEU A 10 24.89 -27.88 49.18
N ARG A 11 25.71 -27.83 50.25
CA ARG A 11 25.83 -28.95 51.21
C ARG A 11 24.62 -29.06 52.15
N LEU A 12 23.98 -27.95 52.51
CA LEU A 12 22.73 -27.96 53.29
C LEU A 12 21.53 -28.45 52.47
N ALA A 13 21.52 -28.18 51.15
CA ALA A 13 20.48 -28.69 50.23
C ALA A 13 20.58 -30.22 49.99
N LEU A 14 21.75 -30.83 50.20
CA LEU A 14 21.96 -32.28 50.05
C LEU A 14 21.78 -33.09 51.35
N CYS A 15 21.77 -32.45 52.53
CA CYS A 15 21.63 -33.14 53.83
C CYS A 15 20.32 -32.85 54.59
N GLY A 16 19.50 -31.89 54.17
CA GLY A 16 18.24 -31.59 54.84
C GLY A 16 17.09 -32.51 54.39
N ARG A 17 16.99 -33.72 54.93
CA ARG A 17 15.72 -34.46 54.94
C ARG A 17 14.75 -33.72 55.88
N PRO A 18 13.59 -33.21 55.42
CA PRO A 18 12.49 -32.98 56.34
C PRO A 18 11.88 -34.34 56.65
N GLU A 19 12.04 -34.81 57.88
CA GLU A 19 11.24 -35.93 58.42
C GLU A 19 9.78 -35.48 58.53
N ALA A 20 9.06 -35.47 57.41
CA ALA A 20 7.61 -35.57 57.40
C ALA A 20 7.29 -37.07 57.34
N ARG A 21 6.70 -37.61 58.40
CA ARG A 21 6.17 -38.99 58.43
C ARG A 21 5.20 -39.16 57.26
N LEU A 22 5.62 -39.88 56.23
CA LEU A 22 4.77 -40.35 55.15
C LEU A 22 3.89 -41.50 55.71
N PRO A 23 2.59 -41.56 55.41
CA PRO A 23 1.84 -42.80 55.58
C PRO A 23 2.42 -43.84 54.61
N SER A 24 2.83 -44.99 55.15
CA SER A 24 3.32 -46.13 54.40
C SER A 24 2.28 -46.59 53.38
N ARG A 25 2.54 -46.34 52.09
CA ARG A 25 1.78 -46.93 50.98
C ARG A 25 2.65 -48.01 50.34
N ASN A 26 2.06 -49.19 50.16
CA ASN A 26 2.74 -50.43 49.74
C ASN A 26 3.54 -50.25 48.44
N GLU A 27 4.79 -50.73 48.46
CA GLU A 27 5.75 -50.70 47.35
C GLU A 27 5.31 -51.51 46.10
N GLY A 28 4.14 -52.15 46.13
CA GLY A 28 3.60 -52.96 45.03
C GLY A 28 3.01 -52.17 43.85
N GLU A 29 2.69 -50.88 43.99
CA GLU A 29 2.14 -50.05 42.89
C GLU A 29 3.21 -49.37 42.03
N LEU A 30 4.46 -49.24 42.52
CA LEU A 30 5.58 -48.65 41.79
C LEU A 30 6.09 -49.54 40.63
N ALA A 31 5.71 -50.81 40.60
CA ALA A 31 6.16 -51.78 39.59
C ALA A 31 5.26 -51.86 38.35
N ARG A 32 4.20 -51.05 38.24
CA ARG A 32 3.25 -51.06 37.10
C ARG A 32 3.38 -49.87 36.13
N GLU A 33 4.47 -49.10 36.19
CA GLU A 33 4.79 -48.16 35.10
C GLU A 33 5.60 -48.90 34.01
N GLY A 34 4.91 -49.37 32.97
CA GLY A 34 5.57 -49.95 31.79
C GLY A 34 6.50 -48.95 31.08
N PRO A 35 7.49 -49.43 30.31
CA PRO A 35 8.54 -48.59 29.68
C PRO A 35 8.05 -47.56 28.65
N GLY A 36 6.74 -47.49 28.37
CA GLY A 36 6.12 -46.60 27.40
C GLY A 36 5.31 -45.42 27.97
N SER A 37 5.25 -45.20 29.28
CA SER A 37 4.57 -44.00 29.80
C SER A 37 5.45 -42.75 29.67
N PRO A 38 4.92 -41.60 29.20
CA PRO A 38 5.64 -40.32 29.16
C PRO A 38 6.00 -39.77 30.56
N THR A 39 5.75 -40.53 31.62
CA THR A 39 6.03 -40.21 33.03
C THR A 39 7.37 -40.75 33.54
N SER A 40 8.14 -41.48 32.73
CA SER A 40 9.48 -41.94 33.14
C SER A 40 10.55 -40.83 33.03
N LYS A 41 11.59 -40.87 33.89
CA LYS A 41 12.74 -39.92 33.79
C LYS A 41 13.41 -39.97 32.41
N ARG A 42 13.40 -41.13 31.75
CA ARG A 42 13.96 -41.31 30.39
C ARG A 42 13.15 -40.53 29.34
N ALA A 43 11.82 -40.56 29.42
CA ALA A 43 10.95 -39.81 28.51
C ALA A 43 11.18 -38.29 28.61
N ALA A 44 11.41 -37.77 29.82
CA ALA A 44 11.74 -36.36 30.01
C ALA A 44 13.08 -35.98 29.36
N VAL A 45 14.11 -36.83 29.48
CA VAL A 45 15.42 -36.60 28.84
C VAL A 45 15.32 -36.65 27.31
N PHE A 46 14.59 -37.61 26.74
CA PHE A 46 14.35 -37.65 25.28
C PHE A 46 13.60 -36.41 24.78
N THR A 47 12.61 -35.95 25.54
CA THR A 47 11.87 -34.72 25.22
C THR A 47 12.81 -33.50 25.22
N LEU A 48 13.68 -33.38 26.23
CA LEU A 48 14.67 -32.31 26.30
C LEU A 48 15.70 -32.38 25.16
N ALA A 49 16.16 -33.57 24.79
CA ALA A 49 17.07 -33.74 23.67
C ALA A 49 16.42 -33.33 22.34
N GLY A 50 15.16 -33.73 22.12
CA GLY A 50 14.38 -33.34 20.94
C GLY A 50 14.17 -31.82 20.85
N TRP A 51 13.78 -31.18 21.96
CA TRP A 51 13.66 -29.72 22.02
C TRP A 51 15.00 -29.01 21.91
N GLY A 52 16.10 -29.59 22.42
CA GLY A 52 17.45 -29.07 22.24
C GLY A 52 17.88 -29.05 20.77
N ALA A 53 17.59 -30.12 20.03
CA ALA A 53 17.83 -30.19 18.59
C ALA A 53 16.95 -29.20 17.81
N ALA A 54 15.65 -29.13 18.15
CA ALA A 54 14.74 -28.16 17.56
C ALA A 54 15.16 -26.72 17.82
N LEU A 55 15.64 -26.42 19.04
CA LEU A 55 16.16 -25.11 19.41
C LEU A 55 17.43 -24.76 18.63
N ALA A 56 18.36 -25.70 18.46
CA ALA A 56 19.56 -25.49 17.65
C ALA A 56 19.20 -25.18 16.18
N ALA A 57 18.26 -25.93 15.60
CA ALA A 57 17.75 -25.67 14.26
C ALA A 57 17.02 -24.32 14.17
N GLY A 58 16.20 -24.00 15.18
CA GLY A 58 15.49 -22.73 15.30
C GLY A 58 16.44 -21.54 15.36
N LEU A 59 17.49 -21.59 16.19
CA LEU A 59 18.51 -20.54 16.30
C LEU A 59 19.34 -20.37 15.01
N ALA A 60 19.56 -21.45 14.24
CA ALA A 60 20.24 -21.38 12.95
C ALA A 60 19.37 -20.78 11.84
N LEU A 61 18.07 -21.05 11.86
CA LEU A 61 17.12 -20.62 10.82
C LEU A 61 16.48 -19.26 11.11
N ALA A 62 16.21 -18.92 12.37
CA ALA A 62 15.50 -17.70 12.77
C ALA A 62 16.11 -16.41 12.21
N PRO A 63 17.45 -16.22 12.11
CA PRO A 63 18.04 -15.02 11.51
C PRO A 63 17.71 -14.82 10.03
N GLN A 64 17.24 -15.87 9.33
CA GLN A 64 16.87 -15.79 7.91
C GLN A 64 15.42 -15.30 7.71
N LEU A 65 14.64 -15.13 8.78
CA LEU A 65 13.26 -14.64 8.70
C LEU A 65 13.15 -13.29 7.96
N PRO A 66 14.03 -12.28 8.20
CA PRO A 66 14.29 -11.13 7.32
C PRO A 66 14.16 -11.40 5.83
N ALA A 67 15.04 -12.27 5.32
CA ALA A 67 15.24 -12.49 3.90
C ALA A 67 14.10 -13.26 3.22
N VAL A 68 13.35 -14.09 3.95
CA VAL A 68 12.25 -14.89 3.38
C VAL A 68 10.88 -14.22 3.46
N SER A 69 10.78 -13.07 4.13
CA SER A 69 9.53 -12.34 4.25
C SER A 69 9.22 -11.52 3.00
N VAL A 70 7.96 -11.51 2.59
CA VAL A 70 7.46 -10.65 1.52
C VAL A 70 7.35 -9.23 2.07
N THR A 71 8.06 -8.29 1.44
CA THR A 71 8.07 -6.86 1.81
C THR A 71 7.36 -5.97 0.81
N ASP A 72 7.32 -6.38 -0.46
CA ASP A 72 6.72 -5.65 -1.57
C ASP A 72 5.18 -5.57 -1.45
N PRO A 73 4.60 -4.35 -1.33
CA PRO A 73 3.15 -4.15 -1.24
C PRO A 73 2.37 -4.71 -2.42
N VAL A 74 2.92 -4.67 -3.65
CA VAL A 74 2.24 -5.15 -4.86
C VAL A 74 2.12 -6.67 -4.86
N ARG A 75 3.07 -7.37 -4.26
CA ARG A 75 3.05 -8.84 -4.13
C ARG A 75 1.99 -9.35 -3.16
N PHE A 76 1.45 -8.50 -2.28
CA PHE A 76 0.30 -8.88 -1.46
C PHE A 76 -1.00 -8.98 -2.27
N PHE A 77 -1.08 -8.34 -3.44
CA PHE A 77 -2.27 -8.48 -4.27
C PHE A 77 -2.28 -9.83 -5.00
N PRO A 78 -3.46 -10.47 -5.16
CA PRO A 78 -3.62 -11.61 -6.06
C PRO A 78 -3.07 -11.32 -7.46
N ALA A 79 -2.62 -12.35 -8.17
CA ALA A 79 -2.08 -12.20 -9.53
C ALA A 79 -3.09 -11.55 -10.49
N GLN A 80 -4.39 -11.76 -10.29
CA GLN A 80 -5.47 -11.16 -11.08
C GLN A 80 -5.89 -9.75 -10.65
N ALA A 81 -5.23 -9.12 -9.68
CA ALA A 81 -5.57 -7.76 -9.26
C ALA A 81 -5.25 -6.74 -10.37
N LYS A 82 -6.17 -5.80 -10.59
CA LYS A 82 -6.05 -4.82 -11.68
C LYS A 82 -4.83 -3.94 -11.51
N SER A 83 -4.58 -3.44 -10.29
CA SER A 83 -3.39 -2.64 -9.97
C SER A 83 -2.08 -3.41 -10.24
N ARG A 84 -2.02 -4.70 -9.87
CA ARG A 84 -0.85 -5.55 -10.10
C ARG A 84 -0.58 -5.78 -11.59
N ILE A 85 -1.63 -6.01 -12.38
CA ILE A 85 -1.53 -6.14 -13.84
C ILE A 85 -1.11 -4.80 -14.46
N ALA A 86 -1.71 -3.69 -14.00
CA ALA A 86 -1.41 -2.35 -14.50
C ALA A 86 0.06 -1.94 -14.26
N THR A 87 0.58 -2.20 -13.06
CA THR A 87 2.01 -2.05 -12.74
C THR A 87 2.86 -2.95 -13.65
N ALA A 88 2.58 -4.25 -13.74
CA ALA A 88 3.37 -5.14 -14.61
C ALA A 88 3.40 -4.66 -16.07
N ARG A 89 2.27 -4.16 -16.59
CA ARG A 89 2.17 -3.60 -17.95
C ARG A 89 2.86 -2.25 -18.10
N LEU A 90 2.86 -1.39 -17.08
CA LEU A 90 3.57 -0.11 -17.11
C LEU A 90 5.07 -0.33 -17.25
N SER A 91 5.63 -1.26 -16.46
CA SER A 91 7.03 -1.66 -16.56
C SER A 91 7.40 -2.24 -17.94
N GLU A 92 6.51 -3.05 -18.54
CA GLU A 92 6.71 -3.67 -19.85
C GLU A 92 6.65 -2.65 -21.01
N LEU A 93 5.60 -1.82 -21.04
CA LEU A 93 5.34 -0.87 -22.13
C LEU A 93 6.21 0.39 -22.05
N PHE A 94 6.66 0.77 -20.85
CA PHE A 94 7.47 1.96 -20.63
C PHE A 94 8.69 1.64 -19.74
N PRO A 95 9.73 0.99 -20.29
CA PRO A 95 10.95 0.69 -19.55
C PRO A 95 11.58 1.96 -18.99
N GLY A 96 11.64 2.08 -17.66
CA GLY A 96 12.16 3.26 -16.95
C GLY A 96 11.11 4.29 -16.50
N ALA A 97 9.83 4.12 -16.86
CA ALA A 97 8.73 4.95 -16.32
C ALA A 97 8.32 4.51 -14.91
N GLU A 98 8.39 3.22 -14.62
CA GLU A 98 8.09 2.65 -13.31
C GLU A 98 9.37 2.28 -12.57
N ALA A 99 9.41 2.62 -11.30
CA ALA A 99 10.46 2.25 -10.37
C ALA A 99 9.86 1.31 -9.31
N ALA A 100 10.62 0.34 -8.82
CA ALA A 100 10.15 -0.52 -7.74
C ALA A 100 10.03 0.25 -6.42
N SER A 101 10.86 1.29 -6.25
CA SER A 101 10.72 2.32 -5.23
C SER A 101 11.43 3.60 -5.67
N GLN A 102 11.24 4.70 -4.94
CA GLN A 102 11.88 5.98 -5.25
C GLN A 102 12.41 6.67 -3.99
N ILE A 103 13.50 7.40 -4.15
CA ILE A 103 13.99 8.38 -3.18
C ILE A 103 13.67 9.77 -3.74
N VAL A 104 13.05 10.61 -2.92
CA VAL A 104 12.73 11.99 -3.27
C VAL A 104 13.58 12.90 -2.40
N VAL A 105 14.48 13.65 -3.02
CA VAL A 105 15.27 14.69 -2.35
C VAL A 105 14.52 16.01 -2.51
N VAL A 106 14.13 16.59 -1.39
CA VAL A 106 13.40 17.86 -1.30
C VAL A 106 14.40 18.97 -1.04
N CYS A 107 14.52 19.90 -1.97
CA CYS A 107 15.36 21.10 -1.87
C CYS A 107 14.47 22.31 -1.58
N GLU A 108 14.49 22.82 -0.35
CA GLU A 108 13.68 23.96 0.11
C GLU A 108 14.55 25.23 0.20
N SER A 109 14.16 26.32 -0.44
CA SER A 109 14.93 27.58 -0.38
C SER A 109 15.08 28.07 1.07
N VAL A 110 16.29 28.46 1.48
CA VAL A 110 16.54 29.01 2.82
C VAL A 110 15.96 30.42 2.96
N ASP A 111 15.94 31.17 1.86
CA ASP A 111 15.43 32.54 1.83
C ASP A 111 13.96 32.56 1.35
N PRO A 112 13.01 33.09 2.14
CA PRO A 112 11.59 33.09 1.79
C PRO A 112 11.23 33.89 0.52
N VAL A 113 12.15 34.69 -0.01
CA VAL A 113 11.90 35.62 -1.12
C VAL A 113 12.57 35.15 -2.42
N SER A 114 13.61 34.31 -2.35
CA SER A 114 14.32 33.84 -3.53
C SER A 114 13.65 32.59 -4.12
N SER A 115 13.54 32.56 -5.46
CA SER A 115 13.11 31.36 -6.16
C SER A 115 14.21 30.30 -6.07
N ILE A 116 13.82 29.03 -5.89
CA ILE A 116 14.73 27.89 -5.89
C ILE A 116 15.51 27.77 -7.21
N LEU A 117 14.94 28.26 -8.31
CA LEU A 117 15.60 28.32 -9.62
C LEU A 117 16.76 29.33 -9.68
N ALA A 118 16.89 30.24 -8.71
CA ALA A 118 18.09 31.07 -8.58
C ALA A 118 19.33 30.21 -8.27
N ALA A 119 19.15 29.04 -7.67
CA ALA A 119 20.19 28.05 -7.39
C ALA A 119 20.26 26.92 -8.45
N ARG A 120 19.86 27.18 -9.71
CA ARG A 120 19.81 26.17 -10.79
C ARG A 120 21.15 25.44 -10.98
N GLU A 121 22.27 26.15 -10.94
CA GLU A 121 23.60 25.54 -11.07
C GLU A 121 23.90 24.58 -9.93
N GLU A 122 23.56 24.94 -8.69
CA GLU A 122 23.75 24.08 -7.51
C GLU A 122 22.85 22.83 -7.56
N LEU A 123 21.59 22.99 -7.99
CA LEU A 123 20.67 21.86 -8.20
C LEU A 123 21.22 20.88 -9.25
N SER A 124 21.75 21.41 -10.36
CA SER A 124 22.34 20.59 -11.41
C SER A 124 23.61 19.86 -10.94
N ALA A 125 24.44 20.53 -10.12
CA ALA A 125 25.63 19.94 -9.52
C ALA A 125 25.27 18.84 -8.52
N LEU A 126 24.22 19.04 -7.72
CA LEU A 126 23.70 18.02 -6.80
C LEU A 126 23.19 16.79 -7.55
N ALA A 127 22.39 16.99 -8.60
CA ALA A 127 21.91 15.90 -9.45
C ALA A 127 23.06 15.13 -10.12
N ALA A 128 24.08 15.84 -10.63
CA ALA A 128 25.26 15.22 -11.21
C ALA A 128 26.06 14.40 -10.17
N LYS A 129 26.19 14.92 -8.94
CA LYS A 129 26.86 14.22 -7.84
C LYS A 129 26.12 12.93 -7.47
N LEU A 130 24.80 12.96 -7.42
CA LEU A 130 23.97 11.77 -7.18
C LEU A 130 24.07 10.75 -8.32
N ARG A 131 24.17 11.19 -9.57
CA ARG A 131 24.36 10.29 -10.74
C ARG A 131 25.72 9.58 -10.72
N GLN A 132 26.77 10.26 -10.27
CA GLN A 132 28.14 9.73 -10.28
C GLN A 132 28.48 8.94 -9.01
N GLY A 133 27.89 9.30 -7.88
CA GLY A 133 28.22 8.73 -6.58
C GLY A 133 27.53 7.42 -6.23
N LEU A 134 26.56 6.96 -7.04
CA LEU A 134 25.77 5.76 -6.78
C LEU A 134 26.23 4.59 -7.67
N GLU A 135 26.13 3.37 -7.12
CA GLU A 135 26.52 2.14 -7.81
C GLU A 135 25.75 1.95 -9.14
N PRO A 136 26.44 1.57 -10.24
CA PRO A 136 25.79 1.33 -11.53
C PRO A 136 24.71 0.24 -11.43
N GLY A 137 23.47 0.59 -11.78
CA GLY A 137 22.33 -0.33 -11.76
C GLY A 137 21.49 -0.32 -10.48
N ALA A 138 21.96 0.31 -9.39
CA ALA A 138 21.16 0.49 -8.18
C ALA A 138 20.02 1.50 -8.40
N VAL A 139 20.31 2.54 -9.18
CA VAL A 139 19.35 3.57 -9.59
C VAL A 139 19.13 3.48 -11.10
N SER A 140 17.88 3.32 -11.49
CA SER A 140 17.44 3.25 -12.89
C SER A 140 17.41 4.61 -13.58
N ALA A 141 17.06 5.68 -12.85
CA ALA A 141 17.06 7.05 -13.36
C ALA A 141 17.16 8.07 -12.22
N VAL A 142 17.83 9.20 -12.49
CA VAL A 142 17.85 10.38 -11.62
C VAL A 142 17.22 11.53 -12.38
N LEU A 143 16.02 11.94 -11.95
CA LEU A 143 15.23 13.01 -12.56
C LEU A 143 15.44 14.30 -11.77
N ALA A 144 15.94 15.33 -12.44
CA ALA A 144 16.12 16.66 -11.88
C ALA A 144 15.32 17.70 -12.67
N PRO A 145 14.86 18.80 -12.04
CA PRO A 145 14.14 19.87 -12.72
C PRO A 145 14.99 20.57 -13.79
N THR A 146 16.32 20.45 -13.71
CA THR A 146 17.26 21.09 -14.63
C THR A 146 17.48 20.32 -15.93
N ASP A 147 17.00 19.07 -16.03
CA ASP A 147 17.29 18.21 -17.19
C ASP A 147 16.42 18.56 -18.42
N ASP A 148 15.13 18.86 -18.22
CA ASP A 148 14.16 19.15 -19.28
C ASP A 148 13.05 20.11 -18.79
N PRO A 149 12.58 21.06 -19.62
CA PRO A 149 11.42 21.90 -19.32
C PRO A 149 10.15 21.17 -18.84
N VAL A 150 9.88 19.95 -19.33
CA VAL A 150 8.74 19.13 -18.88
C VAL A 150 8.91 18.68 -17.43
N LEU A 151 10.13 18.33 -17.03
CA LEU A 151 10.45 17.97 -15.65
C LEU A 151 10.50 19.20 -14.74
N GLU A 152 10.97 20.35 -15.24
CA GLU A 152 10.95 21.62 -14.51
C GLU A 152 9.53 21.97 -14.03
N GLY A 153 8.53 21.87 -14.93
CA GLY A 153 7.12 22.13 -14.59
C GLY A 153 6.47 21.10 -13.65
N ARG A 154 7.13 19.98 -13.35
CA ARG A 154 6.63 18.91 -12.46
C ARG A 154 7.34 18.88 -11.11
N LEU A 155 8.64 19.08 -11.13
CA LEU A 155 9.54 18.92 -10.00
C LEU A 155 9.83 20.23 -9.27
N VAL A 156 9.39 21.38 -9.80
CA VAL A 156 9.40 22.67 -9.09
C VAL A 156 8.01 22.93 -8.50
N SER A 157 7.97 23.43 -7.27
CA SER A 157 6.73 23.76 -6.58
C SER A 157 6.01 24.94 -7.23
N GLN A 158 4.69 25.02 -7.04
CA GLN A 158 3.89 26.12 -7.61
C GLN A 158 4.27 27.49 -7.04
N ASP A 159 4.76 27.53 -5.79
CA ASP A 159 5.26 28.74 -5.15
C ASP A 159 6.71 29.09 -5.55
N GLY A 160 7.37 28.22 -6.34
CA GLY A 160 8.75 28.39 -6.81
C GLY A 160 9.81 28.34 -5.72
N ARG A 161 9.49 27.86 -4.51
CA ARG A 161 10.38 27.82 -3.34
C ARG A 161 11.01 26.46 -3.07
N ALA A 162 10.48 25.39 -3.66
CA ALA A 162 11.00 24.04 -3.49
C ALA A 162 11.19 23.32 -4.83
N ALA A 163 12.17 22.45 -4.89
CA ALA A 163 12.49 21.61 -6.03
C ALA A 163 12.71 20.16 -5.59
N LEU A 164 12.35 19.20 -6.43
CA LEU A 164 12.49 17.77 -6.18
C LEU A 164 13.54 17.16 -7.09
N ILE A 165 14.44 16.35 -6.54
CA ILE A 165 15.28 15.44 -7.32
C ILE A 165 14.80 14.02 -6.99
N VAL A 166 14.32 13.30 -8.01
CA VAL A 166 13.71 11.97 -7.84
C VAL A 166 14.65 10.90 -8.37
N LEU A 167 15.07 9.99 -7.49
CA LEU A 167 15.88 8.84 -7.83
C LEU A 167 14.97 7.61 -7.88
N ARG A 168 14.94 6.95 -9.04
CA ARG A 168 14.14 5.75 -9.29
C ARG A 168 14.97 4.50 -9.05
N LEU A 169 14.59 3.66 -8.10
CA LEU A 169 15.33 2.46 -7.72
C LEU A 169 14.73 1.21 -8.37
N ALA A 170 15.60 0.26 -8.71
CA ALA A 170 15.20 -1.09 -9.10
C ALA A 170 14.80 -1.95 -7.89
N ALA A 171 15.30 -1.61 -6.70
CA ALA A 171 14.97 -2.28 -5.45
C ALA A 171 13.57 -1.90 -4.94
N GLY A 172 12.84 -2.87 -4.39
CA GLY A 172 11.47 -2.68 -3.90
C GLY A 172 11.38 -2.00 -2.53
N PHE A 173 10.15 -1.63 -2.15
CA PHE A 173 9.82 -1.09 -0.83
C PHE A 173 10.32 -1.99 0.32
N ALA A 174 10.85 -1.38 1.38
CA ALA A 174 11.34 -2.07 2.56
C ALA A 174 12.27 -3.25 2.23
N SER A 175 13.26 -3.02 1.34
CA SER A 175 14.31 -3.97 1.00
C SER A 175 15.67 -3.53 1.58
N GLU A 176 16.56 -4.50 1.83
CA GLU A 176 17.92 -4.23 2.30
C GLU A 176 18.77 -3.51 1.24
N GLU A 177 18.54 -3.84 -0.03
CA GLU A 177 19.13 -3.17 -1.19
C GLU A 177 18.74 -1.69 -1.24
N ALA A 178 17.44 -1.37 -1.18
CA ALA A 178 16.99 0.02 -1.14
C ALA A 178 17.50 0.75 0.10
N SER A 179 17.56 0.07 1.25
CA SER A 179 18.08 0.64 2.50
C SER A 179 19.55 1.05 2.40
N THR A 180 20.36 0.26 1.68
CA THR A 180 21.76 0.57 1.39
C THR A 180 21.88 1.81 0.51
N VAL A 181 21.12 1.88 -0.59
CA VAL A 181 21.12 3.02 -1.51
C VAL A 181 20.68 4.31 -0.81
N VAL A 182 19.65 4.28 0.05
CA VAL A 182 19.25 5.47 0.82
C VAL A 182 20.38 5.93 1.75
N GLY A 183 21.13 5.00 2.35
CA GLY A 183 22.30 5.32 3.16
C GLY A 183 23.45 5.95 2.37
N GLU A 184 23.69 5.49 1.14
CA GLU A 184 24.64 6.10 0.21
C GLU A 184 24.23 7.51 -0.18
N VAL A 185 22.95 7.72 -0.52
CA VAL A 185 22.39 9.04 -0.83
C VAL A 185 22.56 9.99 0.36
N GLU A 186 22.20 9.58 1.58
CA GLU A 186 22.44 10.38 2.79
C GLU A 186 23.92 10.74 2.96
N HIS A 187 24.82 9.77 2.72
CA HIS A 187 26.25 10.02 2.80
C HIS A 187 26.71 11.07 1.76
N ILE A 188 26.25 10.97 0.51
CA ILE A 188 26.55 11.92 -0.57
C ILE A 188 26.02 13.32 -0.24
N LEU A 189 24.81 13.41 0.32
CA LEU A 189 24.15 14.66 0.69
C LEU A 189 24.77 15.31 1.94
N SER A 190 25.38 14.52 2.82
CA SER A 190 26.10 15.04 4.01
C SER A 190 27.43 15.73 3.66
N GLN A 191 27.99 15.45 2.50
CA GLN A 191 29.24 16.05 2.03
C GLN A 191 28.96 17.45 1.44
N PRO A 192 29.79 18.47 1.75
CA PRO A 192 29.60 19.82 1.24
C PRO A 192 29.59 19.86 -0.30
N LEU A 193 28.74 20.72 -0.86
CA LEU A 193 28.79 21.07 -2.28
C LEU A 193 30.03 21.92 -2.56
N ALA A 194 30.55 21.85 -3.78
CA ALA A 194 31.74 22.59 -4.19
C ALA A 194 31.59 24.12 -4.03
N SER A 195 30.35 24.64 -3.99
CA SER A 195 30.02 26.06 -3.77
C SER A 195 30.01 26.50 -2.30
N GLY A 196 30.15 25.59 -1.32
CA GLY A 196 30.12 25.91 0.11
C GLY A 196 28.81 25.53 0.79
N ARG A 197 28.14 26.47 1.47
CA ARG A 197 26.83 26.24 2.11
C ARG A 197 25.73 26.35 1.04
N PRO A 198 24.90 25.31 0.83
CA PRO A 198 23.84 25.35 -0.18
C PRO A 198 22.83 26.46 0.13
N ALA A 199 22.31 27.11 -0.92
CA ALA A 199 21.26 28.12 -0.80
C ALA A 199 19.89 27.56 -0.38
N PHE A 200 19.79 26.23 -0.25
CA PHE A 200 18.58 25.48 0.08
C PHE A 200 18.87 24.43 1.17
N ARG A 201 17.86 24.13 1.98
CA ARG A 201 17.83 22.98 2.87
C ARG A 201 17.53 21.72 2.07
N ILE A 202 18.19 20.62 2.42
CA ILE A 202 18.01 19.32 1.77
C ILE A 202 17.38 18.37 2.77
N GLU A 203 16.23 17.83 2.42
CA GLU A 203 15.55 16.76 3.16
C GLU A 203 15.32 15.57 2.22
N ILE A 204 15.16 14.37 2.76
CA ILE A 204 14.99 13.15 1.96
C ILE A 204 13.69 12.45 2.38
N THR A 205 12.92 12.00 1.40
CA THR A 205 11.71 11.22 1.59
C THR A 205 11.54 10.22 0.44
N GLY A 206 10.32 9.76 0.17
CA GLY A 206 9.98 8.76 -0.83
C GLY A 206 9.91 7.34 -0.27
N ASP A 207 9.30 6.44 -1.03
CA ASP A 207 8.92 5.10 -0.60
C ASP A 207 10.12 4.24 -0.17
N ALA A 208 11.29 4.44 -0.78
CA ALA A 208 12.52 3.75 -0.40
C ALA A 208 13.01 4.20 1.00
N THR A 209 13.01 5.52 1.23
CA THR A 209 13.40 6.13 2.51
C THR A 209 12.42 5.75 3.62
N LEU A 210 11.11 5.84 3.33
CA LEU A 210 10.05 5.38 4.21
C LEU A 210 10.21 3.89 4.53
N GLY A 211 10.39 3.04 3.52
CA GLY A 211 10.55 1.60 3.68
C GLY A 211 11.74 1.23 4.58
N ARG A 212 12.89 1.90 4.40
CA ARG A 212 14.06 1.73 5.28
C ARG A 212 13.77 2.16 6.71
N ASP A 213 13.23 3.37 6.90
CA ASP A 213 12.93 3.90 8.23
C ASP A 213 11.88 3.04 8.94
N TYR A 214 10.90 2.52 8.20
CA TYR A 214 9.90 1.57 8.67
C TYR A 214 10.53 0.23 9.09
N LEU A 215 11.43 -0.35 8.29
CA LEU A 215 12.17 -1.56 8.67
C LEU A 215 13.00 -1.34 9.94
N ARG A 216 13.76 -0.24 10.01
CA ARG A 216 14.54 0.12 11.19
C ARG A 216 13.66 0.30 12.42
N ALA A 217 12.50 0.93 12.27
CA ALA A 217 11.53 1.10 13.35
C ALA A 217 10.94 -0.24 13.80
N ILE A 218 10.66 -1.17 12.89
CA ILE A 218 10.24 -2.53 13.25
C ILE A 218 11.35 -3.26 13.99
N GLU A 219 12.59 -3.24 13.51
CA GLU A 219 13.70 -3.98 14.11
C GLU A 219 14.04 -3.45 15.51
N GLU A 220 14.27 -2.14 15.60
CA GLU A 220 14.58 -1.47 16.86
C GLU A 220 13.39 -1.51 17.82
N GLY A 221 12.18 -1.33 17.28
CA GLY A 221 10.92 -1.45 18.01
C GLY A 221 10.70 -2.85 18.58
N THR A 222 10.95 -3.90 17.77
CA THR A 222 10.87 -5.31 18.19
C THR A 222 11.92 -5.60 19.25
N ARG A 223 13.14 -5.08 19.12
CA ARG A 223 14.19 -5.28 20.13
C ARG A 223 13.83 -4.62 21.46
N ARG A 224 13.36 -3.38 21.44
CA ARG A 224 12.94 -2.63 22.63
C ARG A 224 11.71 -3.26 23.29
N SER A 225 10.68 -3.57 22.51
CA SER A 225 9.46 -4.20 23.01
C SER A 225 9.71 -5.62 23.52
N ALA A 226 10.59 -6.40 22.87
CA ALA A 226 10.97 -7.73 23.34
C ALA A 226 11.69 -7.65 24.70
N LEU A 227 12.66 -6.74 24.86
CA LEU A 227 13.35 -6.58 26.15
C LEU A 227 12.38 -6.10 27.24
N ALA A 228 11.53 -5.13 26.93
CA ALA A 228 10.50 -4.66 27.85
C ALA A 228 9.51 -5.78 28.22
N THR A 229 9.07 -6.59 27.24
CA THR A 229 8.19 -7.75 27.44
C THR A 229 8.85 -8.78 28.33
N VAL A 230 10.10 -9.16 28.05
CA VAL A 230 10.82 -10.15 28.88
C VAL A 230 10.94 -9.65 30.31
N MET A 231 11.30 -8.37 30.51
CA MET A 231 11.40 -7.78 31.85
C MET A 231 10.04 -7.73 32.55
N LEU A 232 8.98 -7.34 31.83
CA LEU A 232 7.62 -7.30 32.35
C LEU A 232 7.13 -8.69 32.71
N VAL A 233 7.19 -9.65 31.79
CA VAL A 233 6.82 -11.05 32.03
C VAL A 233 7.63 -11.63 33.18
N ALA A 234 8.95 -11.41 33.22
CA ALA A 234 9.80 -11.85 34.32
C ALA A 234 9.34 -11.27 35.67
N LEU A 235 9.07 -9.96 35.71
CA LEU A 235 8.58 -9.27 36.91
C LEU A 235 7.21 -9.81 37.34
N THR A 236 6.29 -9.99 36.40
CA THR A 236 4.94 -10.46 36.72
C THR A 236 4.95 -11.92 37.15
N LEU A 237 5.71 -12.79 36.48
CA LEU A 237 5.92 -14.17 36.92
C LEU A 237 6.60 -14.23 38.29
N LEU A 238 7.58 -13.37 38.56
CA LEU A 238 8.20 -13.27 39.88
C LEU A 238 7.19 -12.81 40.95
N LEU A 239 6.30 -11.87 40.62
CA LEU A 239 5.27 -11.37 41.53
C LEU A 239 4.17 -12.42 41.79
N VAL A 240 3.76 -13.15 40.76
CA VAL A 240 2.71 -14.18 40.83
C VAL A 240 3.22 -15.45 41.52
N TYR A 241 4.37 -15.97 41.10
CA TYR A 241 4.93 -17.20 41.66
C TYR A 241 5.66 -16.97 42.98
N ARG A 242 6.34 -15.81 43.13
CA ARG A 242 7.31 -15.55 44.21
C ARG A 242 8.40 -16.63 44.29
N ALA A 243 8.68 -17.26 43.16
CA ALA A 243 9.66 -18.33 43.01
C ALA A 243 10.47 -18.04 41.74
N PRO A 244 11.71 -17.51 41.86
CA PRO A 244 12.50 -17.06 40.71
C PRO A 244 12.85 -18.21 39.76
N LEU A 245 13.00 -19.43 40.26
CA LEU A 245 13.28 -20.59 39.40
C LEU A 245 12.07 -20.97 38.53
N ALA A 246 10.84 -20.90 39.05
CA ALA A 246 9.63 -21.11 38.27
C ALA A 246 9.47 -20.06 37.16
N ALA A 247 9.72 -18.79 37.48
CA ALA A 247 9.74 -17.72 36.50
C ALA A 247 10.81 -17.98 35.42
N GLY A 248 12.05 -18.32 35.82
CA GLY A 248 13.15 -18.62 34.89
C GLY A 248 12.85 -19.80 33.96
N VAL A 249 12.26 -20.88 34.48
CA VAL A 249 11.86 -22.05 33.67
C VAL A 249 10.79 -21.68 32.64
N SER A 250 9.80 -20.88 33.03
CA SER A 250 8.79 -20.37 32.10
C SER A 250 9.44 -19.51 31.01
N LEU A 251 10.25 -18.52 31.39
CA LEU A 251 10.94 -17.63 30.44
C LEU A 251 11.82 -18.42 29.46
N ALA A 252 12.58 -19.40 29.95
CA ALA A 252 13.43 -20.25 29.11
C ALA A 252 12.60 -21.09 28.12
N THR A 253 11.45 -21.60 28.56
CA THR A 253 10.53 -22.35 27.68
C THR A 253 9.99 -21.45 26.57
N LEU A 254 9.57 -20.23 26.91
CA LEU A 254 9.01 -19.28 25.94
C LEU A 254 10.08 -18.74 24.98
N ALA A 255 11.27 -18.41 25.48
CA ALA A 255 12.39 -18.02 24.63
C ALA A 255 12.76 -19.14 23.63
N SER A 256 12.75 -20.40 24.09
CA SER A 256 12.97 -21.55 23.21
C SER A 256 11.85 -21.69 22.17
N ALA A 257 10.60 -21.50 22.58
CA ALA A 257 9.45 -21.55 21.68
C ALA A 257 9.53 -20.48 20.58
N ILE A 258 9.96 -19.25 20.88
CA ILE A 258 10.14 -18.19 19.87
C ILE A 258 11.20 -18.57 18.84
N ALA A 259 12.35 -19.09 19.26
CA ALA A 259 13.41 -19.50 18.35
C ALA A 259 12.96 -20.65 17.43
N VAL A 260 12.31 -21.67 18.00
CA VAL A 260 11.77 -22.80 17.25
C VAL A 260 10.65 -22.38 16.31
N ALA A 261 9.72 -21.53 16.78
CA ALA A 261 8.62 -21.00 15.97
C ALA A 261 9.14 -20.19 14.79
N SER A 262 10.12 -19.31 15.02
CA SER A 262 10.74 -18.51 13.95
C SER A 262 11.41 -19.39 12.90
N GLY A 263 12.16 -20.41 13.33
CA GLY A 263 12.75 -21.39 12.40
C GLY A 263 11.71 -22.21 11.63
N ALA A 264 10.61 -22.60 12.29
CA ALA A 264 9.51 -23.32 11.65
C ALA A 264 8.79 -22.46 10.60
N VAL A 265 8.60 -21.16 10.88
CA VAL A 265 8.04 -20.20 9.93
C VAL A 265 8.97 -19.99 8.74
N VAL A 266 10.30 -19.93 8.95
CA VAL A 266 11.28 -19.88 7.85
C VAL A 266 11.21 -21.14 6.98
N LEU A 267 11.09 -22.32 7.59
CA LEU A 267 10.94 -23.57 6.84
C LEU A 267 9.64 -23.58 6.03
N ALA A 268 8.53 -23.14 6.63
CA ALA A 268 7.26 -22.97 5.94
C ALA A 268 7.38 -22.02 4.74
N ALA A 269 8.07 -20.89 4.90
CA ALA A 269 8.36 -19.96 3.82
C ALA A 269 9.13 -20.60 2.66
N LYS A 270 10.17 -21.39 2.97
CA LYS A 270 10.93 -22.13 1.96
C LYS A 270 10.11 -23.23 1.27
N LEU A 271 9.09 -23.76 1.92
CA LEU A 271 8.14 -24.74 1.34
C LEU A 271 7.03 -24.09 0.51
N GLY A 272 7.05 -22.76 0.34
CA GLY A 272 6.08 -22.03 -0.48
C GLY A 272 4.92 -21.40 0.31
N LEU A 273 5.00 -21.34 1.64
CA LEU A 273 4.04 -20.57 2.46
C LEU A 273 4.59 -19.15 2.72
N PRO A 274 4.26 -18.15 1.88
CA PRO A 274 4.77 -16.79 2.05
C PRO A 274 4.45 -16.22 3.43
N VAL A 275 5.36 -15.39 3.96
CA VAL A 275 5.25 -14.77 5.28
C VAL A 275 5.36 -13.26 5.12
N ALA A 276 4.41 -12.52 5.69
CA ALA A 276 4.48 -11.05 5.68
C ALA A 276 5.53 -10.55 6.67
N PHE A 277 6.26 -9.51 6.30
CA PHE A 277 7.28 -8.95 7.19
C PHE A 277 6.69 -8.35 8.48
N GLN A 278 5.44 -7.86 8.45
CA GLN A 278 4.74 -7.36 9.64
C GLN A 278 4.50 -8.44 10.71
N SER A 279 4.48 -9.73 10.35
CA SER A 279 4.13 -10.80 11.30
C SER A 279 5.15 -10.97 12.43
N ARG A 280 6.37 -10.42 12.32
CA ARG A 280 7.43 -10.58 13.34
C ARG A 280 7.08 -9.96 14.68
N GLY A 281 6.56 -8.72 14.67
CA GLY A 281 6.19 -8.03 15.91
C GLY A 281 5.08 -8.79 16.64
N PHE A 282 4.09 -9.27 15.90
CA PHE A 282 3.01 -10.09 16.45
C PHE A 282 3.47 -11.45 16.92
N LEU A 283 4.35 -12.13 16.20
CA LEU A 283 4.88 -13.44 16.60
C LEU A 283 5.51 -13.35 17.99
N VAL A 284 6.39 -12.38 18.23
CA VAL A 284 7.07 -12.23 19.52
C VAL A 284 6.06 -11.88 20.63
N ALA A 285 5.20 -10.88 20.42
CA ALA A 285 4.23 -10.46 21.42
C ALA A 285 3.22 -11.56 21.75
N LEU A 286 2.72 -12.27 20.73
CA LEU A 286 1.76 -13.36 20.88
C LEU A 286 2.36 -14.54 21.64
N VAL A 287 3.57 -14.98 21.30
CA VAL A 287 4.23 -16.10 22.00
C VAL A 287 4.50 -15.76 23.47
N TRP A 288 4.96 -14.55 23.77
CA TRP A 288 5.13 -14.13 25.16
C TRP A 288 3.81 -14.03 25.90
N GLY A 289 2.79 -13.40 25.30
CA GLY A 289 1.51 -13.18 25.96
C GLY A 289 0.81 -14.51 26.23
N VAL A 290 0.46 -15.22 25.16
CA VAL A 290 -0.30 -16.46 25.21
C VAL A 290 0.50 -17.58 25.89
N GLY A 291 1.80 -17.67 25.63
CA GLY A 291 2.64 -18.68 26.26
C GLY A 291 2.83 -18.47 27.77
N THR A 292 2.87 -17.22 28.24
CA THR A 292 2.94 -16.93 29.69
C THR A 292 1.62 -17.29 30.38
N ASP A 293 0.49 -17.03 29.73
CA ASP A 293 -0.82 -17.43 30.23
C ASP A 293 -0.91 -18.96 30.40
N TYR A 294 -0.52 -19.71 29.38
CA TYR A 294 -0.55 -21.17 29.43
C TYR A 294 0.40 -21.75 30.48
N SER A 295 1.59 -21.14 30.65
CA SER A 295 2.50 -21.55 31.71
C SER A 295 1.92 -21.25 33.10
N LEU A 296 1.28 -20.09 33.29
CA LEU A 296 0.60 -19.70 34.53
C LEU A 296 -0.47 -20.69 34.96
N LEU A 297 -1.32 -21.15 34.03
CA LEU A 297 -2.35 -22.14 34.32
C LEU A 297 -1.73 -23.47 34.79
N LEU A 298 -0.70 -23.95 34.10
CA LEU A 298 -0.03 -25.20 34.45
C LEU A 298 0.70 -25.11 35.80
N PHE A 299 1.41 -24.00 36.05
CA PHE A 299 2.10 -23.75 37.32
C PHE A 299 1.14 -23.56 38.48
N ALA A 300 0.03 -22.84 38.27
CA ALA A 300 -0.99 -22.65 39.30
C ALA A 300 -1.56 -24.00 39.76
N ARG A 301 -1.87 -24.90 38.82
CA ARG A 301 -2.34 -26.25 39.15
C ARG A 301 -1.26 -27.11 39.80
N ALA A 302 -0.04 -27.12 39.25
CA ALA A 302 1.06 -27.88 39.84
C ALA A 302 1.34 -27.43 41.28
N ARG A 303 1.21 -26.14 41.58
CA ARG A 303 1.36 -25.59 42.93
C ARG A 303 0.22 -26.01 43.87
N GLU A 304 -1.02 -26.04 43.38
CA GLU A 304 -2.17 -26.53 44.16
C GLU A 304 -1.96 -27.98 44.62
N GLU A 305 -1.43 -28.83 43.74
CA GLU A 305 -1.17 -30.24 44.02
C GLU A 305 0.02 -30.46 44.98
N VAL A 306 1.03 -29.59 44.94
CA VAL A 306 2.15 -29.62 45.92
C VAL A 306 1.63 -29.37 47.35
N VAL A 307 0.60 -28.52 47.51
CA VAL A 307 -0.01 -28.29 48.83
C VAL A 307 -0.73 -29.54 49.35
N GLN A 308 -1.18 -30.44 48.47
CA GLN A 308 -1.80 -31.71 48.82
C GLN A 308 -0.79 -32.82 49.16
N GLY A 309 0.52 -32.54 49.10
CA GLY A 309 1.58 -33.45 49.55
C GLY A 309 2.09 -34.45 48.50
N LEU A 310 1.73 -34.27 47.23
CA LEU A 310 2.21 -35.11 46.12
C LEU A 310 3.69 -34.84 45.79
N SER A 311 4.39 -35.83 45.22
CA SER A 311 5.77 -35.64 44.77
C SER A 311 5.82 -34.69 43.54
N PRO A 312 6.92 -33.96 43.29
CA PRO A 312 6.96 -32.95 42.21
C PRO A 312 6.69 -33.54 40.83
N ALA A 313 7.11 -34.79 40.61
CA ALA A 313 6.87 -35.50 39.36
C ALA A 313 5.38 -35.85 39.17
N GLU A 314 4.70 -36.26 40.23
CA GLU A 314 3.26 -36.56 40.22
C GLU A 314 2.44 -35.27 40.09
N CYS A 315 2.83 -34.18 40.78
CA CYS A 315 2.17 -32.88 40.66
C CYS A 315 2.19 -32.38 39.21
N VAL A 316 3.35 -32.45 38.54
CA VAL A 316 3.49 -32.02 37.14
C VAL A 316 2.68 -32.93 36.21
N ALA A 317 2.70 -34.24 36.44
CA ALA A 317 1.92 -35.18 35.63
C ALA A 317 0.41 -34.96 35.78
N LYS A 318 -0.07 -34.72 37.00
CA LYS A 318 -1.48 -34.45 37.30
C LYS A 318 -1.91 -33.08 36.74
N ALA A 319 -1.10 -32.04 36.94
CA ALA A 319 -1.34 -30.71 36.36
C ALA A 319 -1.46 -30.77 34.83
N ARG A 320 -0.59 -31.54 34.15
CA ARG A 320 -0.70 -31.75 32.71
C ARG A 320 -1.97 -32.51 32.31
N ARG A 321 -2.41 -33.51 33.07
CA ARG A 321 -3.63 -34.27 32.77
C ARG A 321 -4.91 -33.44 32.96
N GLU A 322 -4.94 -32.58 33.96
CA GLU A 322 -6.15 -31.83 34.33
C GLU A 322 -6.21 -30.45 33.67
N SER A 323 -5.11 -29.70 33.64
CA SER A 323 -5.06 -28.37 33.00
C SER A 323 -4.62 -28.42 31.54
N GLY A 324 -3.96 -29.49 31.10
CA GLY A 324 -3.51 -29.63 29.71
C GLY A 324 -4.65 -29.55 28.69
N PRO A 325 -5.79 -30.26 28.85
CA PRO A 325 -6.93 -30.15 27.94
C PRO A 325 -7.43 -28.71 27.80
N VAL A 326 -7.51 -27.96 28.90
CA VAL A 326 -7.91 -26.54 28.88
C VAL A 326 -6.92 -25.73 28.04
N VAL A 327 -5.62 -25.88 28.30
CA VAL A 327 -4.57 -25.18 27.54
C VAL A 327 -4.59 -25.54 26.05
N VAL A 328 -4.84 -26.81 25.71
CA VAL A 328 -4.99 -27.25 24.31
C VAL A 328 -6.19 -26.59 23.66
N THR A 329 -7.35 -26.59 24.33
CA THR A 329 -8.56 -26.00 23.76
C THR A 329 -8.41 -24.51 23.50
N SER A 330 -7.74 -23.82 24.43
CA SER A 330 -7.40 -22.41 24.31
C SER A 330 -6.47 -22.13 23.14
N ALA A 331 -5.35 -22.84 23.07
CA ALA A 331 -4.40 -22.69 21.96
C ALA A 331 -5.01 -23.04 20.60
N LEU A 332 -5.89 -24.04 20.53
CA LEU A 332 -6.56 -24.42 19.30
C LEU A 332 -7.50 -23.32 18.79
N ALA A 333 -8.15 -22.55 19.68
CA ALA A 333 -8.97 -21.41 19.26
C ALA A 333 -8.12 -20.35 18.56
N VAL A 334 -6.96 -20.02 19.14
CA VAL A 334 -6.00 -19.07 18.57
C VAL A 334 -5.41 -19.59 17.26
N VAL A 335 -4.96 -20.85 17.23
CA VAL A 335 -4.42 -21.48 16.01
C VAL A 335 -5.46 -21.49 14.90
N LEU A 336 -6.71 -21.83 15.20
CA LEU A 336 -7.80 -21.84 14.22
C LEU A 336 -8.08 -20.43 13.69
N ALA A 337 -8.23 -19.44 14.56
CA ALA A 337 -8.48 -18.05 14.17
C ALA A 337 -7.37 -17.50 13.26
N CYS A 338 -6.09 -17.73 13.63
CA CYS A 338 -4.96 -17.34 12.80
C CYS A 338 -4.87 -18.12 11.49
N ALA A 339 -5.13 -19.44 11.50
CA ALA A 339 -5.10 -20.26 10.29
C ALA A 339 -6.18 -19.85 9.29
N LEU A 340 -7.36 -19.44 9.77
CA LEU A 340 -8.46 -18.99 8.92
C LEU A 340 -8.14 -17.69 8.17
N MET A 341 -7.24 -16.83 8.69
CA MET A 341 -6.74 -15.69 7.93
C MET A 341 -6.03 -16.12 6.63
N GLY A 342 -5.51 -17.34 6.56
CA GLY A 342 -4.90 -17.90 5.35
C GLY A 342 -5.83 -17.97 4.14
N PHE A 343 -7.14 -17.89 4.35
CA PHE A 343 -8.15 -17.81 3.29
C PHE A 343 -8.42 -16.38 2.78
N ALA A 344 -7.73 -15.37 3.33
CA ALA A 344 -7.79 -14.00 2.82
C ALA A 344 -7.31 -13.96 1.36
N ARG A 345 -7.88 -13.07 0.56
CA ARG A 345 -7.39 -12.80 -0.80
C ARG A 345 -6.18 -11.87 -0.76
N PHE A 346 -6.15 -10.94 0.18
CA PHE A 346 -5.06 -10.01 0.36
C PHE A 346 -3.91 -10.66 1.16
N GLY A 347 -2.73 -10.66 0.55
CA GLY A 347 -1.54 -11.38 1.00
C GLY A 347 -1.06 -10.96 2.38
N LEU A 348 -1.22 -9.68 2.78
CA LEU A 348 -0.81 -9.26 4.13
C LEU A 348 -1.47 -10.11 5.22
N PHE A 349 -2.76 -10.41 5.05
CA PHE A 349 -3.54 -11.22 5.98
C PHE A 349 -3.28 -12.72 5.78
N ALA A 350 -3.31 -13.17 4.52
CA ALA A 350 -3.10 -14.58 4.15
C ALA A 350 -1.71 -15.09 4.55
N PHE A 351 -0.69 -14.24 4.49
CA PHE A 351 0.70 -14.59 4.79
C PHE A 351 1.01 -14.44 6.28
N SER A 352 0.27 -13.59 7.01
CA SER A 352 0.44 -13.42 8.45
C SER A 352 -0.22 -14.54 9.26
N GLY A 353 -1.41 -14.98 8.86
CA GLY A 353 -2.21 -15.96 9.59
C GLY A 353 -1.48 -17.28 9.89
N PRO A 354 -1.05 -18.02 8.86
CA PRO A 354 -0.33 -19.29 9.04
C PRO A 354 0.95 -19.15 9.87
N ALA A 355 1.68 -18.05 9.71
CA ALA A 355 2.89 -17.79 10.50
C ALA A 355 2.57 -17.66 12.00
N LEU A 356 1.50 -16.93 12.36
CA LEU A 356 1.04 -16.82 13.74
C LEU A 356 0.46 -18.13 14.27
N ALA A 357 -0.28 -18.88 13.45
CA ALA A 357 -0.81 -20.20 13.81
C ALA A 357 0.32 -21.19 14.14
N ILE A 358 1.38 -21.23 13.32
CA ILE A 358 2.58 -22.04 13.59
C ILE A 358 3.23 -21.62 14.91
N ALA A 359 3.35 -20.31 15.15
CA ALA A 359 3.96 -19.80 16.37
C ALA A 359 3.20 -20.23 17.64
N VAL A 360 1.87 -20.15 17.63
CA VAL A 360 1.05 -20.60 18.77
C VAL A 360 1.06 -22.12 18.89
N ALA A 361 1.02 -22.88 17.79
CA ALA A 361 1.11 -24.33 17.82
C ALA A 361 2.45 -24.82 18.42
N VAL A 362 3.56 -24.20 18.05
CA VAL A 362 4.89 -24.48 18.64
C VAL A 362 4.92 -24.10 20.12
N THR A 363 4.30 -22.96 20.48
CA THR A 363 4.20 -22.53 21.88
C THR A 363 3.40 -23.52 22.72
N LEU A 364 2.27 -24.01 22.22
CA LEU A 364 1.49 -25.06 22.86
C LEU A 364 2.31 -26.34 23.06
N ALA A 365 3.04 -26.77 22.03
CA ALA A 365 3.92 -27.94 22.12
C ALA A 365 5.03 -27.73 23.16
N ALA A 366 5.60 -26.54 23.25
CA ALA A 366 6.61 -26.19 24.25
C ALA A 366 6.04 -26.20 25.66
N VAL A 367 4.85 -25.62 25.88
CA VAL A 367 4.19 -25.57 27.18
C VAL A 367 3.73 -26.95 27.66
N LEU A 368 3.36 -27.87 26.76
CA LEU A 368 2.92 -29.22 27.14
C LEU A 368 4.03 -30.28 27.12
N GLY A 369 5.15 -29.99 26.46
CA GLY A 369 6.30 -30.89 26.35
C GLY A 369 7.50 -30.40 27.14
N LEU A 370 8.09 -29.28 26.70
CA LEU A 370 9.33 -28.73 27.26
C LEU A 370 9.15 -28.26 28.71
N LEU A 371 8.09 -27.49 28.99
CA LEU A 371 7.84 -26.93 30.32
C LEU A 371 7.72 -28.03 31.40
N PRO A 372 6.83 -29.04 31.28
CA PRO A 372 6.77 -30.16 32.22
C PRO A 372 8.10 -30.90 32.41
N ALA A 373 8.87 -31.07 31.33
CA ALA A 373 10.18 -31.72 31.40
C ALA A 373 11.19 -30.91 32.23
N LEU A 374 11.22 -29.59 32.05
CA LEU A 374 12.03 -28.67 32.85
C LEU A 374 11.56 -28.60 34.31
N MET A 375 10.24 -28.51 34.55
CA MET A 375 9.67 -28.54 35.90
C MET A 375 10.08 -29.81 36.66
N ARG A 376 10.06 -30.97 35.99
CA ARG A 376 10.48 -32.24 36.57
C ARG A 376 11.97 -32.27 36.89
N LEU A 377 12.82 -31.68 36.05
CA LEU A 377 14.27 -31.61 36.25
C LEU A 377 14.62 -30.70 37.46
N CYS A 378 13.91 -29.59 37.63
CA CYS A 378 14.09 -28.68 38.76
C CYS A 378 13.53 -29.22 40.09
N GLY A 379 12.53 -30.11 40.07
CA GLY A 379 11.97 -30.74 41.27
C GLY A 379 11.46 -29.73 42.30
N PHE A 380 11.70 -29.98 43.59
CA PHE A 380 11.23 -29.11 44.68
C PHE A 380 11.88 -27.71 44.70
N LEU A 381 13.06 -27.53 44.08
CA LEU A 381 13.71 -26.22 43.97
C LEU A 381 12.85 -25.20 43.21
N LEU A 382 11.94 -25.69 42.36
CA LEU A 382 11.03 -24.87 41.55
C LEU A 382 10.14 -23.96 42.40
N PHE A 383 9.79 -24.37 43.63
CA PHE A 383 8.87 -23.65 44.52
C PHE A 383 9.58 -22.88 45.65
N TRP A 384 10.91 -22.81 45.63
CA TRP A 384 11.71 -22.02 46.58
C TRP A 384 11.64 -20.52 46.25
N PRO A 385 11.61 -19.58 47.23
CA PRO A 385 11.76 -19.71 48.70
C PRO A 385 10.47 -19.86 49.52
N ARG A 386 9.29 -19.80 48.92
CA ARG A 386 8.01 -19.87 49.67
C ARG A 386 7.15 -21.02 49.17
N ALA A 387 7.36 -22.18 49.77
CA ALA A 387 6.65 -23.42 49.45
C ALA A 387 5.13 -23.26 49.54
N VAL A 388 4.58 -22.55 50.53
CA VAL A 388 3.13 -22.45 50.72
C VAL A 388 2.80 -21.14 51.45
N ALA A 389 2.33 -20.12 50.73
CA ALA A 389 1.65 -18.98 51.35
C ALA A 389 0.25 -18.88 50.75
N ARG A 390 -0.78 -19.23 51.54
CA ARG A 390 -2.19 -18.99 51.20
C ARG A 390 -2.38 -17.50 50.88
N ARG A 391 -3.05 -17.18 49.76
CA ARG A 391 -3.32 -15.80 49.32
C ARG A 391 -4.32 -15.09 50.27
N ARG A 392 -3.89 -14.66 51.45
CA ARG A 392 -4.75 -14.05 52.51
C ARG A 392 -5.47 -12.73 52.17
N HIS A 393 -5.10 -11.99 51.13
CA HIS A 393 -5.64 -10.62 50.88
C HIS A 393 -6.71 -10.54 49.77
N LEU A 394 -6.77 -11.50 48.83
CA LEU A 394 -7.78 -11.53 47.76
C LEU A 394 -9.04 -12.32 48.15
N GLU A 395 -9.06 -12.93 49.34
CA GLU A 395 -10.14 -13.77 49.88
C GLU A 395 -11.45 -13.02 50.14
N ARG A 396 -11.50 -11.68 50.07
CA ARG A 396 -12.74 -10.91 50.29
C ARG A 396 -13.37 -10.35 49.02
N LEU A 397 -12.56 -9.98 48.03
CA LEU A 397 -13.04 -9.33 46.80
C LEU A 397 -13.86 -10.30 45.96
N TRP A 398 -13.31 -11.47 45.66
CA TRP A 398 -13.96 -12.43 44.77
C TRP A 398 -15.24 -13.03 45.36
N PRO A 399 -15.30 -13.40 46.66
CA PRO A 399 -16.56 -13.76 47.29
C PRO A 399 -17.58 -12.62 47.35
N ALA A 400 -17.15 -11.36 47.39
CA ALA A 400 -18.08 -10.23 47.31
C ALA A 400 -18.65 -10.06 45.89
N ILE A 401 -17.81 -10.11 44.86
CA ILE A 401 -18.22 -10.06 43.45
C ILE A 401 -19.15 -11.23 43.14
N ALA A 402 -18.76 -12.46 43.49
CA ALA A 402 -19.58 -13.66 43.28
C ALA A 402 -20.97 -13.54 43.93
N ARG A 403 -21.03 -13.12 45.20
CA ARG A 403 -22.32 -12.88 45.90
C ARG A 403 -23.14 -11.77 45.25
N PHE A 404 -22.50 -10.71 44.76
CA PHE A 404 -23.18 -9.59 44.10
C PHE A 404 -23.82 -10.03 42.78
N VAL A 405 -23.07 -10.73 41.94
CA VAL A 405 -23.53 -11.23 40.63
C VAL A 405 -24.67 -12.23 40.79
N VAL A 406 -24.55 -13.18 41.72
CA VAL A 406 -25.60 -14.19 41.96
C VAL A 406 -26.87 -13.58 42.57
N ARG A 407 -26.77 -12.59 43.46
CA ARG A 407 -27.95 -11.96 44.09
C ARG A 407 -28.72 -11.03 43.18
N ARG A 408 -28.07 -10.40 42.21
CA ARG A 408 -28.66 -9.34 41.35
C ARG A 408 -28.22 -9.52 39.89
N PRO A 409 -28.52 -10.65 39.22
CA PRO A 409 -28.01 -10.94 37.89
C PRO A 409 -28.48 -9.92 36.84
N LEU A 410 -29.77 -9.55 36.82
CA LEU A 410 -30.30 -8.60 35.83
C LEU A 410 -29.72 -7.18 35.96
N PRO A 411 -29.69 -6.54 37.15
CA PRO A 411 -29.04 -5.23 37.31
C PRO A 411 -27.54 -5.26 36.97
N VAL A 412 -26.84 -6.35 37.31
CA VAL A 412 -25.42 -6.51 37.00
C VAL A 412 -25.21 -6.60 35.49
N LEU A 413 -26.01 -7.40 34.79
CA LEU A 413 -25.95 -7.51 33.33
C LEU A 413 -26.20 -6.16 32.66
N LEU A 414 -27.29 -5.47 33.01
CA LEU A 414 -27.66 -4.18 32.42
C LEU A 414 -26.64 -3.09 32.71
N GLY A 415 -26.17 -2.99 33.97
CA GLY A 415 -25.20 -1.98 34.37
C GLY A 415 -23.83 -2.17 33.71
N SER A 416 -23.33 -3.42 33.66
CA SER A 416 -22.05 -3.72 33.00
C SER A 416 -22.15 -3.60 31.48
N PHE A 417 -23.28 -3.97 30.86
CA PHE A 417 -23.51 -3.76 29.44
C PHE A 417 -23.58 -2.27 29.10
N ALA A 418 -24.32 -1.48 29.88
CA ALA A 418 -24.43 -0.03 29.69
C ALA A 418 -23.09 0.71 29.85
N ALA A 419 -22.17 0.18 30.66
CA ALA A 419 -20.83 0.73 30.79
C ALA A 419 -19.94 0.51 29.54
N VAL A 420 -20.16 -0.59 28.80
CA VAL A 420 -19.34 -0.97 27.64
C VAL A 420 -20.00 -0.58 26.31
N ALA A 421 -21.33 -0.55 26.26
CA ALA A 421 -22.11 -0.31 25.05
C ALA A 421 -21.80 1.01 24.33
N PRO A 422 -21.55 2.17 25.00
CA PRO A 422 -21.20 3.40 24.31
C PRO A 422 -19.89 3.31 23.52
N LEU A 423 -18.87 2.66 24.09
CA LEU A 423 -17.61 2.40 23.41
C LEU A 423 -17.81 1.43 22.25
N ALA A 424 -18.58 0.37 22.45
CA ALA A 424 -18.88 -0.59 21.39
C ALA A 424 -19.65 0.05 20.23
N TRP A 425 -20.59 0.95 20.53
CA TRP A 425 -21.32 1.71 19.53
C TRP A 425 -20.39 2.61 18.71
N LEU A 426 -19.51 3.35 19.38
CA LEU A 426 -18.50 4.18 18.70
C LEU A 426 -17.59 3.34 17.80
N GLY A 427 -17.12 2.18 18.28
CA GLY A 427 -16.29 1.27 17.50
C GLY A 427 -16.99 0.71 16.26
N LEU A 428 -18.32 0.50 16.31
CA LEU A 428 -19.10 0.07 15.15
C LEU A 428 -19.18 1.16 14.06
N SER A 429 -19.05 2.42 14.44
CA SER A 429 -19.04 3.57 13.52
C SER A 429 -17.64 3.99 13.05
N THR A 430 -16.58 3.35 13.54
CA THR A 430 -15.19 3.69 13.19
C THR A 430 -14.90 3.36 11.72
N ILE A 431 -14.40 4.37 11.00
CA ILE A 431 -13.95 4.22 9.61
C ILE A 431 -12.42 4.16 9.62
N PRO A 432 -11.80 3.09 9.09
CA PRO A 432 -10.35 3.01 9.05
C PRO A 432 -9.76 3.98 8.00
N SER A 433 -8.59 4.53 8.31
CA SER A 433 -7.83 5.46 7.47
C SER A 433 -6.75 4.74 6.66
N PHE A 434 -6.59 5.19 5.43
CA PHE A 434 -5.54 4.75 4.48
C PHE A 434 -4.46 5.82 4.30
N GLU A 435 -4.45 6.85 5.16
CA GLU A 435 -3.50 7.95 5.08
C GLU A 435 -2.06 7.49 5.32
N LEU A 436 -1.16 8.00 4.49
CA LEU A 436 0.26 7.63 4.43
C LEU A 436 1.01 8.16 5.65
N GLU A 437 0.52 9.23 6.26
CA GLU A 437 1.07 9.80 7.49
C GLU A 437 1.16 8.76 8.62
N LEU A 438 0.22 7.81 8.66
CA LEU A 438 0.21 6.73 9.66
C LEU A 438 1.32 5.69 9.48
N ASP A 439 1.89 5.59 8.27
CA ASP A 439 2.98 4.66 7.98
C ASP A 439 4.37 5.23 8.35
N PHE A 440 4.50 6.55 8.59
CA PHE A 440 5.78 7.14 8.96
C PHE A 440 6.13 6.88 10.44
N PRO A 441 7.34 6.34 10.74
CA PRO A 441 7.82 6.27 12.11
C PRO A 441 8.08 7.67 12.69
N LYS A 442 7.58 7.92 13.92
CA LYS A 442 7.72 9.23 14.58
C LYS A 442 9.18 9.62 14.82
N GLY A 443 9.55 10.81 14.36
CA GLY A 443 10.88 11.42 14.43
C GLY A 443 11.87 10.91 13.37
N SER A 444 11.41 10.27 12.30
CA SER A 444 12.26 9.73 11.24
C SER A 444 12.67 10.79 10.21
N VAL A 445 13.67 10.47 9.37
CA VAL A 445 14.11 11.35 8.27
C VAL A 445 13.03 11.42 7.20
N SER A 446 12.43 10.28 6.88
CA SER A 446 11.32 10.18 5.92
C SER A 446 10.10 11.04 6.31
N GLU A 447 9.74 11.09 7.60
CA GLU A 447 8.65 11.96 8.12
C GLU A 447 8.98 13.44 7.94
N GLN A 448 10.21 13.86 8.27
CA GLN A 448 10.66 15.25 8.13
C GLN A 448 10.69 15.68 6.67
N GLY A 449 11.21 14.83 5.78
CA GLY A 449 11.21 15.09 4.34
C GLY A 449 9.82 15.09 3.74
N PHE A 450 8.89 14.24 4.22
CA PHE A 450 7.49 14.27 3.80
C PHE A 450 6.79 15.54 4.28
N ALA A 451 7.04 15.98 5.51
CA ALA A 451 6.53 17.24 6.02
C ALA A 451 7.06 18.45 5.23
N ALA A 452 8.33 18.42 4.77
CA ALA A 452 8.87 19.44 3.87
C ALA A 452 8.23 19.40 2.48
N LEU A 453 8.00 18.19 1.94
CA LEU A 453 7.32 17.98 0.66
C LEU A 453 5.92 18.60 0.64
N VAL A 454 5.09 18.24 1.62
CA VAL A 454 3.67 18.66 1.69
C VAL A 454 3.48 20.15 1.97
N ARG A 455 4.51 20.87 2.46
CA ARG A 455 4.46 22.33 2.63
C ARG A 455 4.41 23.10 1.30
N HIS A 456 5.05 22.57 0.25
CA HIS A 456 5.25 23.29 -1.02
C HIS A 456 4.60 22.58 -2.21
N PHE A 457 4.45 21.26 -2.15
CA PHE A 457 3.83 20.46 -3.18
C PHE A 457 2.44 20.02 -2.75
N ASP A 458 1.48 20.09 -3.67
CA ASP A 458 0.21 19.41 -3.48
C ASP A 458 0.50 17.89 -3.40
N PRO A 459 0.01 17.16 -2.37
CA PRO A 459 0.21 15.72 -2.25
C PRO A 459 -0.16 14.92 -3.51
N ALA A 460 -1.09 15.42 -4.32
CA ALA A 460 -1.48 14.78 -5.57
C ALA A 460 -0.50 15.00 -6.74
N GLN A 461 0.38 16.01 -6.66
CA GLN A 461 1.39 16.32 -7.69
C GLN A 461 2.52 15.29 -7.71
N VAL A 462 2.88 14.75 -6.54
CA VAL A 462 4.07 13.90 -6.36
C VAL A 462 3.80 12.42 -6.70
N SER A 463 2.53 12.05 -6.88
CA SER A 463 2.11 10.66 -7.10
C SER A 463 0.84 10.59 -7.94
N PRO A 464 0.92 10.89 -9.25
CA PRO A 464 -0.24 10.95 -10.12
C PRO A 464 -0.89 9.58 -10.34
N LEU A 465 -2.20 9.61 -10.57
CA LEU A 465 -2.94 8.46 -11.09
C LEU A 465 -2.59 8.29 -12.57
N THR A 466 -2.09 7.12 -12.96
CA THR A 466 -1.69 6.87 -14.35
C THR A 466 -2.77 6.06 -15.07
N VAL A 467 -3.31 6.58 -16.16
CA VAL A 467 -4.16 5.84 -17.10
C VAL A 467 -3.28 5.45 -18.28
N MET A 468 -3.24 4.16 -18.60
CA MET A 468 -2.59 3.65 -19.81
C MET A 468 -3.64 3.20 -20.80
N LEU A 469 -3.41 3.47 -22.07
CA LEU A 469 -4.18 2.97 -23.19
C LEU A 469 -3.26 2.11 -24.06
N GLU A 470 -3.63 0.86 -24.33
CA GLU A 470 -2.92 -0.11 -25.16
C GLU A 470 -3.81 -0.48 -26.35
N LEU A 471 -3.38 -0.15 -27.57
CA LEU A 471 -4.04 -0.57 -28.79
C LEU A 471 -3.64 -2.01 -29.17
N PRO A 472 -4.52 -2.76 -29.85
CA PRO A 472 -4.14 -4.03 -30.44
C PRO A 472 -3.00 -3.86 -31.45
N ALA A 473 -2.16 -4.89 -31.60
CA ALA A 473 -1.07 -4.90 -32.57
C ALA A 473 -1.53 -4.81 -34.04
N SER A 474 -2.82 -5.02 -34.31
CA SER A 474 -3.44 -4.89 -35.64
C SER A 474 -3.79 -3.46 -36.03
N ASP A 475 -3.73 -2.51 -35.09
CA ASP A 475 -4.07 -1.10 -35.30
C ASP A 475 -2.88 -0.36 -35.96
N PRO A 476 -3.09 0.61 -36.87
CA PRO A 476 -1.99 1.42 -37.44
C PRO A 476 -1.23 2.30 -36.42
N GLY A 477 -1.67 2.37 -35.16
CA GLY A 477 -0.92 2.94 -34.04
C GLY A 477 -1.31 4.37 -33.67
N LEU A 478 -0.80 4.84 -32.52
CA LEU A 478 -1.21 6.10 -31.88
C LEU A 478 -0.63 7.37 -32.50
N ARG A 479 0.28 7.23 -33.48
CA ARG A 479 0.84 8.35 -34.25
C ARG A 479 -0.04 8.78 -35.44
N THR A 480 -1.16 8.09 -35.68
CA THR A 480 -2.09 8.44 -36.76
C THR A 480 -2.96 9.65 -36.39
N THR A 481 -3.37 10.42 -37.40
CA THR A 481 -4.18 11.64 -37.22
C THR A 481 -5.49 11.38 -36.46
N GLY A 482 -6.18 10.27 -36.73
CA GLY A 482 -7.40 9.90 -36.02
C GLY A 482 -7.16 9.50 -34.57
N ALA A 483 -6.10 8.74 -34.30
CA ALA A 483 -5.73 8.37 -32.93
C ALA A 483 -5.30 9.58 -32.10
N LEU A 484 -4.53 10.51 -32.67
CA LEU A 484 -4.11 11.73 -31.98
C LEU A 484 -5.29 12.65 -31.63
N ASP A 485 -6.30 12.74 -32.50
CA ASP A 485 -7.54 13.47 -32.19
C ASP A 485 -8.34 12.76 -31.08
N GLY A 486 -8.43 11.44 -31.12
CA GLY A 486 -9.00 10.63 -30.03
C GLY A 486 -8.27 10.85 -28.69
N LEU A 487 -6.93 10.89 -28.68
CA LEU A 487 -6.13 11.17 -27.49
C LEU A 487 -6.31 12.62 -26.99
N TYR A 488 -6.52 13.58 -27.89
CA TYR A 488 -6.84 14.96 -27.55
C TYR A 488 -8.21 15.06 -26.87
N GLN A 489 -9.25 14.50 -27.48
CA GLN A 489 -10.60 14.45 -26.92
C GLN A 489 -10.62 13.73 -25.57
N LEU A 490 -9.90 12.61 -25.44
CA LEU A 490 -9.74 11.91 -24.17
C LEU A 490 -9.07 12.81 -23.12
N THR A 491 -8.03 13.56 -23.48
CA THR A 491 -7.35 14.49 -22.56
C THR A 491 -8.30 15.59 -22.07
N GLU A 492 -9.12 16.17 -22.95
CA GLU A 492 -10.10 17.19 -22.57
C GLU A 492 -11.18 16.63 -21.64
N LEU A 493 -11.70 15.43 -21.94
CA LEU A 493 -12.68 14.77 -21.09
C LEU A 493 -12.11 14.46 -19.70
N LEU A 494 -10.89 13.91 -19.64
CA LEU A 494 -10.19 13.67 -18.38
C LEU A 494 -9.94 14.96 -17.59
N ALA A 495 -9.61 16.06 -18.27
CA ALA A 495 -9.40 17.35 -17.62
C ALA A 495 -10.70 17.97 -17.10
N GLY A 496 -11.85 17.62 -17.69
CA GLY A 496 -13.18 18.08 -17.27
C GLY A 496 -13.80 17.27 -16.12
N GLU A 497 -13.24 16.11 -15.78
CA GLU A 497 -13.79 15.24 -14.74
C GLU A 497 -13.61 15.85 -13.32
N PRO A 498 -14.67 15.85 -12.48
CA PRO A 498 -14.59 16.38 -11.13
C PRO A 498 -13.62 15.57 -10.27
N GLY A 499 -12.60 16.26 -9.75
CA GLY A 499 -11.56 15.69 -8.89
C GLY A 499 -10.19 15.53 -9.57
N ILE A 500 -10.05 15.95 -10.84
CA ILE A 500 -8.78 16.03 -11.56
C ILE A 500 -8.35 17.50 -11.63
N ALA A 501 -7.14 17.80 -11.13
CA ALA A 501 -6.56 19.13 -11.13
C ALA A 501 -5.75 19.41 -12.40
N LYS A 502 -4.97 18.43 -12.87
CA LYS A 502 -4.09 18.57 -14.04
C LYS A 502 -3.95 17.23 -14.75
N VAL A 503 -3.88 17.28 -16.08
CA VAL A 503 -3.67 16.10 -16.94
C VAL A 503 -2.41 16.29 -17.75
N TRP A 504 -1.45 15.40 -17.55
CA TRP A 504 -0.28 15.30 -18.41
C TRP A 504 -0.46 14.16 -19.40
N SER A 505 -0.33 14.48 -20.67
CA SER A 505 -0.50 13.52 -21.76
C SER A 505 0.37 13.88 -22.93
N VAL A 506 0.33 13.05 -23.97
CA VAL A 506 0.91 13.36 -25.28
C VAL A 506 0.47 14.74 -25.78
N THR A 507 -0.80 15.11 -25.57
CA THR A 507 -1.37 16.35 -26.08
C THR A 507 -1.15 17.55 -25.16
N ARG A 508 -0.85 17.31 -23.88
CA ARG A 508 -0.52 18.32 -22.86
C ARG A 508 0.70 17.88 -22.03
N PRO A 509 1.93 17.91 -22.58
CA PRO A 509 3.10 17.35 -21.90
C PRO A 509 3.51 18.12 -20.65
N THR A 510 3.31 19.44 -20.61
CA THR A 510 3.48 20.30 -19.42
C THR A 510 2.20 20.42 -18.58
N GLY A 511 1.11 19.78 -19.04
CA GLY A 511 -0.24 19.83 -18.48
C GLY A 511 -0.99 21.14 -18.73
N GLU A 512 -0.37 22.12 -19.39
CA GLU A 512 -1.04 23.33 -19.88
C GLU A 512 -1.61 23.11 -21.29
N PRO A 513 -2.80 23.66 -21.60
CA PRO A 513 -3.32 23.62 -22.95
C PRO A 513 -2.46 24.48 -23.90
N GLY A 514 -1.98 23.90 -25.01
CA GLY A 514 -1.56 24.68 -26.18
C GLY A 514 -0.10 24.58 -26.65
N LEU A 515 0.70 23.62 -26.19
CA LEU A 515 2.06 23.40 -26.74
C LEU A 515 2.02 22.86 -28.19
N LEU A 516 1.14 21.89 -28.47
CA LEU A 516 0.96 21.32 -29.81
C LEU A 516 0.25 22.26 -30.78
N SER A 517 -0.76 23.02 -30.32
CA SER A 517 -1.49 23.96 -31.18
C SER A 517 -0.58 25.06 -31.75
N ARG A 518 0.46 25.48 -31.03
CA ARG A 518 1.44 26.47 -31.52
C ARG A 518 2.39 25.90 -32.57
N ALA A 519 2.78 24.64 -32.46
CA ALA A 519 3.67 23.97 -33.41
C ALA A 519 2.94 23.67 -34.74
N THR A 520 1.74 23.08 -34.65
CA THR A 520 0.88 22.72 -35.81
C THR A 520 0.37 23.96 -36.57
N LEU A 521 0.06 25.06 -35.87
CA LEU A 521 -0.34 26.31 -36.52
C LEU A 521 0.79 26.89 -37.38
N ARG A 522 2.04 26.83 -36.91
CA ARG A 522 3.21 27.35 -37.66
C ARG A 522 3.47 26.54 -38.93
N SER A 523 3.39 25.22 -38.86
CA SER A 523 3.62 24.34 -40.01
C SER A 523 2.49 24.47 -41.05
N GLN A 524 1.22 24.50 -40.63
CA GLN A 524 0.09 24.66 -41.54
C GLN A 524 0.07 26.05 -42.21
N LEU A 525 0.37 27.12 -41.47
CA LEU A 525 0.51 28.46 -42.07
C LEU A 525 1.70 28.52 -43.03
N ALA A 526 2.81 27.84 -42.74
CA ALA A 526 3.96 27.77 -43.63
C ALA A 526 3.63 27.00 -44.92
N ALA A 527 2.98 25.84 -44.83
CA ALA A 527 2.56 25.04 -45.97
C ALA A 527 1.53 25.78 -46.85
N LEU A 528 0.58 26.48 -46.23
CA LEU A 528 -0.43 27.25 -46.96
C LEU A 528 0.19 28.50 -47.61
N SER A 529 1.13 29.17 -46.93
CA SER A 529 1.92 30.28 -47.51
C SER A 529 2.79 29.80 -48.69
N GLN A 530 3.32 28.59 -48.62
CA GLN A 530 4.07 27.95 -49.70
C GLN A 530 3.17 27.59 -50.90
N GLY A 531 1.99 27.01 -50.66
CA GLY A 531 1.01 26.70 -51.71
C GLY A 531 0.49 27.96 -52.42
N LEU A 532 0.24 29.04 -51.67
CA LEU A 532 -0.10 30.35 -52.25
C LEU A 532 1.08 30.95 -53.06
N GLY A 533 2.32 30.69 -52.65
CA GLY A 533 3.51 31.04 -53.43
C GLY A 533 3.54 30.34 -54.80
N GLN A 534 3.32 29.03 -54.83
CA GLN A 534 3.27 28.26 -56.07
C GLN A 534 2.12 28.71 -56.99
N ALA A 535 0.95 29.03 -56.43
CA ALA A 535 -0.18 29.55 -57.18
C ALA A 535 0.12 30.93 -57.81
N ARG A 536 0.83 31.80 -57.09
CA ARG A 536 1.30 33.08 -57.60
C ARG A 536 2.27 32.90 -58.78
N ASP A 537 3.26 32.05 -58.61
CA ASP A 537 4.26 31.78 -59.65
C ASP A 537 3.60 31.19 -60.91
N GLY A 538 2.61 30.31 -60.74
CA GLY A 538 1.77 29.79 -61.81
C GLY A 538 0.98 30.87 -62.56
N ALA A 539 0.34 31.79 -61.83
CA ALA A 539 -0.39 32.92 -62.43
C ALA A 539 0.54 33.86 -63.22
N GLY A 540 1.74 34.14 -62.71
CA GLY A 540 2.76 34.92 -63.43
C GLY A 540 3.26 34.23 -64.71
N SER A 541 3.44 32.90 -64.67
CA SER A 541 3.80 32.12 -65.86
C SER A 541 2.69 32.13 -66.93
N LEU A 542 1.42 32.11 -66.52
CA LEU A 542 0.28 32.23 -67.42
C LEU A 542 0.20 33.62 -68.06
N ALA A 543 0.37 34.68 -67.27
CA ALA A 543 0.37 36.06 -67.75
C ALA A 543 1.47 36.29 -68.81
N SER A 544 2.70 35.83 -68.52
CA SER A 544 3.82 35.94 -69.45
C SER A 544 3.64 35.11 -70.73
N GLY A 545 3.04 33.92 -70.64
CA GLY A 545 2.69 33.09 -71.80
C GLY A 545 1.62 33.73 -72.68
N LEU A 546 0.58 34.32 -72.08
CA LEU A 546 -0.47 35.05 -72.80
C LEU A 546 0.07 36.32 -73.47
N GLU A 547 0.98 37.06 -72.82
CA GLU A 547 1.68 38.18 -73.46
C GLU A 547 2.53 37.75 -74.65
N GLN A 548 3.19 36.59 -74.57
CA GLN A 548 3.96 36.06 -75.69
C GLN A 548 3.06 35.70 -76.88
N ALA A 549 1.93 35.04 -76.63
CA ALA A 549 0.93 34.75 -77.66
C ALA A 549 0.38 36.03 -78.30
N ARG A 550 0.15 37.07 -77.50
CA ARG A 550 -0.27 38.39 -77.98
C ARG A 550 0.77 39.03 -78.90
N ARG A 551 2.05 39.01 -78.52
CA ARG A 551 3.15 39.53 -79.36
C ARG A 551 3.30 38.79 -80.70
N GLU A 552 3.04 37.48 -80.72
CA GLU A 552 3.02 36.71 -81.98
C GLU A 552 1.81 37.07 -82.85
N LEU A 553 0.65 37.30 -82.24
CA LEU A 553 -0.55 37.73 -82.94
C LEU A 553 -0.41 39.15 -83.51
N GLU A 554 0.21 40.08 -82.78
CA GLU A 554 0.55 41.42 -83.27
C GLU A 554 1.50 41.38 -84.48
N ARG A 555 2.48 40.46 -84.48
CA ARG A 555 3.33 40.22 -85.64
C ARG A 555 2.53 39.72 -86.84
N GLY A 556 1.67 38.72 -86.65
CA GLY A 556 0.81 38.20 -87.72
C GLY A 556 -0.14 39.27 -88.29
N ARG A 557 -0.68 40.14 -87.43
CA ARG A 557 -1.49 41.28 -87.83
C ARG A 557 -0.70 42.31 -88.64
N SER A 558 0.56 42.56 -88.26
CA SER A 558 1.45 43.45 -89.00
C SER A 558 1.78 42.92 -90.41
N GLU A 559 1.91 41.60 -90.57
CA GLU A 559 2.12 40.94 -91.87
C GLU A 559 0.88 41.01 -92.77
N ILE A 560 -0.33 40.86 -92.19
CA ILE A 560 -1.61 41.03 -92.91
C ILE A 560 -1.76 42.48 -93.39
N SER A 561 -1.45 43.45 -92.53
CA SER A 561 -1.46 44.87 -92.87
C SER A 561 -0.46 45.22 -93.98
N ALA A 562 0.73 44.62 -93.95
CA ALA A 562 1.73 44.75 -95.02
C ALA A 562 1.21 44.17 -96.36
N LYS A 563 0.63 42.96 -96.35
CA LYS A 563 0.00 42.34 -97.53
C LYS A 563 -1.16 43.16 -98.09
N LYS A 564 -1.96 43.78 -97.23
CA LYS A 564 -3.03 44.70 -97.64
C LYS A 564 -2.47 45.93 -98.36
N GLY A 565 -1.36 46.49 -97.86
CA GLY A 565 -0.65 47.59 -98.50
C GLY A 565 -0.03 47.20 -99.85
N GLU A 566 0.51 45.99 -99.98
CA GLU A 566 0.97 45.43 -101.26
C GLU A 566 -0.16 45.26 -102.26
N LEU A 567 -1.32 44.72 -101.83
CA LEU A 567 -2.53 44.59 -102.65
C LEU A 567 -3.04 45.95 -103.15
N GLU A 568 -3.02 46.99 -102.30
CA GLU A 568 -3.39 48.36 -102.71
C GLU A 568 -2.40 48.98 -103.71
N ALA A 569 -1.12 48.68 -103.57
CA ALA A 569 -0.08 49.11 -104.51
C ALA A 569 -0.20 48.38 -105.86
N GLU A 570 -0.56 47.09 -105.85
CA GLU A 570 -0.78 46.26 -107.03
C GLU A 570 -2.07 46.66 -107.77
N GLN A 571 -3.15 46.99 -107.04
CA GLN A 571 -4.37 47.57 -107.60
C GLN A 571 -4.09 48.90 -108.32
N LYS A 572 -3.29 49.80 -107.71
CA LYS A 572 -2.89 51.07 -108.34
C LYS A 572 -2.00 50.88 -109.58
N ARG A 573 -1.15 49.84 -109.61
CA ARG A 573 -0.30 49.50 -110.77
C ARG A 573 -1.07 48.80 -111.90
N SER A 574 -2.12 48.05 -111.59
CA SER A 574 -2.93 47.29 -112.55
C SER A 574 -3.97 48.13 -113.33
N LEU A 575 -4.10 49.44 -113.05
CA LEU A 575 -5.02 50.35 -113.75
C LEU A 575 -4.67 50.59 -115.25
N LEU A 576 -3.61 49.95 -115.77
CA LEU A 576 -3.17 50.01 -117.17
C LEU A 576 -3.48 48.75 -118.01
N GLY A 577 -4.13 47.72 -117.47
CA GLY A 577 -4.46 46.50 -118.21
C GLY A 577 -5.77 45.86 -117.75
N ALA A 578 -6.69 45.62 -118.69
CA ALA A 578 -8.05 45.17 -118.43
C ALA A 578 -8.13 43.79 -117.75
N PHE A 579 -8.41 43.71 -116.45
CA PHE A 579 -8.97 42.53 -115.76
C PHE A 579 -9.70 42.90 -114.44
N ALA A 580 -10.60 42.00 -114.00
CA ALA A 580 -11.77 42.24 -113.14
C ALA A 580 -11.53 42.84 -111.73
N PRO A 581 -12.17 43.98 -111.36
CA PRO A 581 -12.06 44.59 -110.03
C PRO A 581 -12.72 43.78 -108.90
N GLU A 582 -13.69 42.91 -109.22
CA GLU A 582 -14.48 42.17 -108.23
C GLU A 582 -13.65 41.17 -107.40
N ARG A 583 -12.60 40.55 -107.97
CA ARG A 583 -11.75 39.59 -107.23
C ARG A 583 -10.83 40.26 -106.21
N PHE A 584 -10.36 41.48 -106.50
CA PHE A 584 -9.53 42.25 -105.58
C PHE A 584 -10.36 42.80 -104.42
N GLU A 585 -11.60 43.24 -104.68
CA GLU A 585 -12.50 43.63 -103.61
C GLU A 585 -12.88 42.47 -102.69
N ALA A 586 -13.08 41.26 -103.22
CA ALA A 586 -13.35 40.08 -102.42
C ALA A 586 -12.16 39.74 -101.50
N ALA A 587 -10.94 39.65 -102.05
CA ALA A 587 -9.73 39.37 -101.25
C ALA A 587 -9.46 40.46 -100.19
N ARG A 588 -9.77 41.73 -100.49
CA ARG A 588 -9.66 42.83 -99.53
C ARG A 588 -10.69 42.70 -98.40
N ARG A 589 -11.94 42.36 -98.71
CA ARG A 589 -12.98 42.11 -97.69
C ARG A 589 -12.60 40.94 -96.78
N ASP A 590 -12.09 39.84 -97.36
CA ASP A 590 -11.66 38.68 -96.58
C ASP A 590 -10.48 39.02 -95.64
N LEU A 591 -9.53 39.86 -96.09
CA LEU A 591 -8.43 40.35 -95.25
C LEU A 591 -8.90 41.35 -94.18
N ASP A 592 -9.89 42.18 -94.49
CA ASP A 592 -10.50 43.10 -93.52
C ASP A 592 -11.27 42.34 -92.43
N GLU A 593 -12.01 41.29 -92.80
CA GLU A 593 -12.71 40.41 -91.87
C GLU A 593 -11.71 39.66 -90.96
N LEU A 594 -10.61 39.15 -91.52
CA LEU A 594 -9.55 38.50 -90.75
C LEU A 594 -8.81 39.48 -89.80
N ASP A 595 -8.56 40.72 -90.22
CA ASP A 595 -7.95 41.74 -89.35
C ASP A 595 -8.87 42.13 -88.18
N ASP A 596 -10.18 42.20 -88.44
CA ASP A 596 -11.19 42.46 -87.41
C ASP A 596 -11.31 41.28 -86.42
N GLU A 597 -11.27 40.04 -86.89
CA GLU A 597 -11.26 38.85 -86.04
C GLU A 597 -9.99 38.77 -85.17
N LEU A 598 -8.82 39.00 -85.76
CA LEU A 598 -7.56 39.08 -85.03
C LEU A 598 -7.56 40.24 -84.03
N GLY A 599 -8.18 41.39 -84.38
CA GLY A 599 -8.36 42.51 -83.46
C GLY A 599 -9.33 42.24 -82.32
N ARG A 600 -10.30 41.33 -82.48
CA ARG A 600 -11.13 40.83 -81.38
C ARG A 600 -10.34 39.86 -80.49
N LEU A 601 -9.52 38.99 -81.09
CA LEU A 601 -8.68 38.04 -80.36
C LEU A 601 -7.57 38.74 -79.57
N ASP A 602 -6.93 39.78 -80.12
CA ASP A 602 -5.93 40.61 -79.40
C ASP A 602 -6.54 41.25 -78.15
N ARG A 603 -7.75 41.81 -78.28
CA ARG A 603 -8.48 42.39 -77.14
C ARG A 603 -8.83 41.32 -76.10
N GLY A 604 -9.32 40.16 -76.54
CA GLY A 604 -9.62 39.03 -75.64
C GLY A 604 -8.38 38.49 -74.92
N LEU A 605 -7.24 38.42 -75.60
CA LEU A 605 -5.95 38.05 -74.99
C LEU A 605 -5.47 39.14 -74.02
N GLY A 606 -5.65 40.42 -74.34
CA GLY A 606 -5.36 41.53 -73.46
C GLY A 606 -6.17 41.47 -72.15
N ASP A 607 -7.46 41.19 -72.25
CA ASP A 607 -8.34 41.00 -71.08
C ASP A 607 -7.92 39.77 -70.25
N ALA A 608 -7.47 38.69 -70.90
CA ALA A 608 -6.97 37.50 -70.22
C ALA A 608 -5.63 37.73 -69.49
N VAL A 609 -4.69 38.48 -70.08
CA VAL A 609 -3.45 38.91 -69.42
C VAL A 609 -3.77 39.75 -68.18
N GLN A 610 -4.68 40.71 -68.32
CA GLN A 610 -5.09 41.56 -67.20
C GLN A 610 -5.77 40.74 -66.09
N GLY A 611 -6.60 39.76 -66.46
CA GLY A 611 -7.19 38.81 -65.51
C GLY A 611 -6.15 37.99 -64.75
N ALA A 612 -5.10 37.51 -65.43
CA ALA A 612 -4.01 36.77 -64.80
C ALA A 612 -3.18 37.63 -63.84
N LEU A 613 -2.92 38.90 -64.18
CA LEU A 613 -2.22 39.85 -63.30
C LEU A 613 -3.04 40.23 -62.05
N VAL A 614 -4.35 40.41 -62.20
CA VAL A 614 -5.26 40.63 -61.07
C VAL A 614 -5.30 39.41 -60.14
N LEU A 615 -5.29 38.20 -60.71
CA LEU A 615 -5.18 36.96 -59.93
C LEU A 615 -3.85 36.87 -59.17
N GLU A 616 -2.72 37.18 -59.83
CA GLU A 616 -1.41 37.20 -59.16
C GLU A 616 -1.39 38.19 -57.99
N ALA A 617 -1.89 39.41 -58.20
CA ALA A 617 -1.97 40.44 -57.17
C ALA A 617 -2.90 40.02 -56.01
N GLY A 618 -4.05 39.40 -56.31
CA GLY A 618 -4.99 38.89 -55.31
C GLY A 618 -4.41 37.75 -54.48
N VAL A 619 -3.66 36.83 -55.09
CA VAL A 619 -2.95 35.75 -54.37
C VAL A 619 -1.82 36.32 -53.50
N ALA A 620 -1.09 37.33 -53.99
CA ALA A 620 -0.05 38.01 -53.22
C ALA A 620 -0.62 38.75 -52.00
N GLU A 621 -1.76 39.43 -52.16
CA GLU A 621 -2.46 40.09 -51.06
C GLU A 621 -3.01 39.08 -50.04
N GLY A 622 -3.56 37.95 -50.52
CA GLY A 622 -4.01 36.85 -49.68
C GLY A 622 -2.89 36.29 -48.78
N ARG A 623 -1.69 36.10 -49.35
CA ARG A 623 -0.50 35.68 -48.58
C ARG A 623 -0.09 36.71 -47.53
N ALA A 624 -0.08 38.00 -47.87
CA ALA A 624 0.29 39.07 -46.94
C ALA A 624 -0.69 39.17 -45.75
N ARG A 625 -1.99 38.96 -46.00
CA ARG A 625 -3.02 38.90 -44.93
C ARG A 625 -2.87 37.64 -44.07
N LEU A 626 -2.49 36.51 -44.67
CA LEU A 626 -2.22 35.27 -43.94
C LEU A 626 -1.01 35.43 -42.99
N ASP A 627 0.07 36.05 -43.47
CA ASP A 627 1.27 36.36 -42.68
C ASP A 627 0.95 37.36 -41.54
N ALA A 628 -0.01 38.26 -41.74
CA ALA A 628 -0.49 39.17 -40.69
C ALA A 628 -1.34 38.46 -39.63
N LEU A 629 -2.20 37.51 -40.02
CA LEU A 629 -2.99 36.68 -39.12
C LEU A 629 -2.10 35.79 -38.22
N GLY A 630 -0.99 35.28 -38.76
CA GLY A 630 0.00 34.52 -37.99
C GLY A 630 0.69 35.33 -36.88
N ARG A 631 0.60 36.67 -36.90
CA ARG A 631 1.20 37.58 -35.91
C ARG A 631 0.19 38.18 -34.92
N ALA A 632 -1.11 37.94 -35.11
CA ALA A 632 -2.17 38.55 -34.31
C ALA A 632 -2.46 37.74 -33.01
N PRO A 633 -2.50 38.38 -31.82
CA PRO A 633 -2.86 37.69 -30.58
C PRO A 633 -4.39 37.48 -30.49
N GLY A 634 -4.86 36.22 -30.42
CA GLY A 634 -6.26 35.88 -30.12
C GLY A 634 -7.00 34.88 -31.02
N SER A 635 -6.31 34.20 -31.95
CA SER A 635 -6.92 33.27 -32.92
C SER A 635 -7.41 31.92 -32.35
N SER A 636 -7.31 31.69 -31.03
CA SER A 636 -7.44 30.37 -30.40
C SER A 636 -8.81 29.67 -30.49
N ARG A 637 -9.92 30.36 -30.78
CA ARG A 637 -11.27 29.75 -30.72
C ARG A 637 -11.79 29.16 -32.04
N LEU A 638 -11.17 29.49 -33.17
CA LEU A 638 -11.50 28.90 -34.49
C LEU A 638 -10.56 27.73 -34.83
N LEU A 639 -9.50 27.54 -34.05
CA LEU A 639 -8.36 26.64 -34.30
C LEU A 639 -8.54 25.23 -33.70
N ASP A 640 -9.58 25.01 -32.91
CA ASP A 640 -9.84 23.72 -32.22
C ASP A 640 -10.32 22.59 -33.17
N ARG A 641 -10.22 22.76 -34.50
CA ARG A 641 -10.74 21.81 -35.51
C ARG A 641 -9.75 21.37 -36.60
N LEU A 642 -8.46 21.68 -36.48
CA LEU A 642 -7.45 21.29 -37.48
C LEU A 642 -6.65 20.09 -36.98
N ALA A 643 -6.77 18.97 -37.70
CA ALA A 643 -6.20 17.68 -37.33
C ALA A 643 -4.66 17.67 -37.45
N LEU A 644 -4.01 16.92 -36.55
CA LEU A 644 -2.55 16.75 -36.47
C LEU A 644 -2.03 15.83 -37.59
N THR A 645 -0.97 16.22 -38.30
CA THR A 645 -0.33 15.35 -39.30
C THR A 645 0.96 14.71 -38.78
N PRO A 646 1.35 13.51 -39.24
CA PRO A 646 2.61 12.86 -38.85
C PRO A 646 3.88 13.68 -39.20
N GLU A 647 3.81 14.54 -40.23
CA GLU A 647 4.93 15.41 -40.65
C GLU A 647 5.18 16.56 -39.67
N ASP A 648 4.15 17.02 -38.95
CA ASP A 648 4.26 18.05 -37.90
C ASP A 648 5.04 17.55 -36.67
N LEU A 649 4.98 16.24 -36.40
CA LEU A 649 5.66 15.59 -35.27
C LEU A 649 7.19 15.52 -35.52
N ALA A 650 7.61 15.32 -36.76
CA ALA A 650 9.03 15.18 -37.12
C ALA A 650 9.82 16.52 -37.08
N GLY A 651 9.13 17.67 -37.15
CA GLY A 651 9.75 18.99 -37.27
C GLY A 651 10.21 19.65 -35.96
N SER A 652 9.85 19.12 -34.78
CA SER A 652 10.17 19.72 -33.48
C SER A 652 10.84 18.73 -32.52
N PRO A 653 12.15 18.86 -32.23
CA PRO A 653 12.87 17.93 -31.34
C PRO A 653 12.40 18.00 -29.87
N GLU A 654 11.81 19.12 -29.45
CA GLU A 654 11.18 19.24 -28.12
C GLU A 654 9.90 18.41 -28.03
N LEU A 655 9.14 18.35 -29.13
CA LEU A 655 7.91 17.58 -29.20
C LEU A 655 8.17 16.08 -29.29
N GLU A 656 9.19 15.64 -30.05
CA GLU A 656 9.58 14.24 -30.12
C GLU A 656 10.07 13.71 -28.76
N ARG A 657 10.77 14.55 -27.96
CA ARG A 657 11.12 14.22 -26.57
C ARG A 657 9.90 14.13 -25.67
N ALA A 658 8.93 15.03 -25.81
CA ALA A 658 7.68 14.93 -25.06
C ALA A 658 6.89 13.67 -25.44
N LEU A 659 6.82 13.33 -26.72
CA LEU A 659 6.17 12.13 -27.24
C LEU A 659 6.82 10.86 -26.72
N SER A 660 8.15 10.79 -26.68
CA SER A 660 8.86 9.62 -26.16
C SER A 660 8.65 9.39 -24.66
N HIS A 661 8.19 10.41 -23.92
CA HIS A 661 7.78 10.22 -22.53
C HIS A 661 6.40 9.57 -22.43
N TYR A 662 5.44 9.97 -23.26
CA TYR A 662 4.04 9.54 -23.10
C TYR A 662 3.57 8.45 -24.06
N LEU A 663 4.30 8.16 -25.13
CA LEU A 663 4.07 7.05 -26.05
C LEU A 663 5.12 5.94 -25.85
N SER A 664 4.68 4.69 -25.97
CA SER A 664 5.60 3.55 -25.97
C SER A 664 6.48 3.55 -27.23
N GLN A 665 7.60 2.81 -27.18
CA GLN A 665 8.55 2.72 -28.28
C GLN A 665 7.90 2.19 -29.58
N ASP A 666 6.90 1.33 -29.44
CA ASP A 666 6.11 0.79 -30.55
C ASP A 666 4.99 1.73 -31.02
N SER A 667 4.73 2.83 -30.30
CA SER A 667 3.60 3.74 -30.51
C SER A 667 2.21 3.07 -30.45
N HIS A 668 2.09 1.91 -29.81
CA HIS A 668 0.80 1.24 -29.56
C HIS A 668 0.25 1.47 -28.15
N ALA A 669 1.06 2.03 -27.24
CA ALA A 669 0.58 2.45 -25.93
C ALA A 669 0.79 3.95 -25.65
N ALA A 670 -0.20 4.58 -25.02
CA ALA A 670 -0.14 5.94 -24.50
C ALA A 670 -0.36 5.94 -22.99
N ARG A 671 0.36 6.80 -22.27
CA ARG A 671 0.14 7.05 -20.84
C ARG A 671 -0.37 8.46 -20.60
N PHE A 672 -1.29 8.58 -19.66
CA PHE A 672 -1.85 9.82 -19.15
C PHE A 672 -1.60 9.85 -17.65
N GLU A 673 -0.98 10.90 -17.16
CA GLU A 673 -0.75 11.09 -15.73
C GLU A 673 -1.70 12.17 -15.22
N LEU A 674 -2.51 11.80 -14.24
CA LEU A 674 -3.59 12.62 -13.71
C LEU A 674 -3.21 13.06 -12.29
N GLN A 675 -3.06 14.37 -12.11
CA GLN A 675 -3.00 14.97 -10.79
C GLN A 675 -4.43 15.10 -10.26
N LEU A 676 -4.71 14.44 -9.15
CA LEU A 676 -6.00 14.55 -8.46
C LEU A 676 -6.06 15.83 -7.61
N THR A 677 -7.24 16.25 -7.18
CA THR A 677 -7.40 17.42 -6.28
C THR A 677 -7.20 17.08 -4.80
N ALA A 678 -7.12 15.80 -4.47
CA ALA A 678 -6.98 15.30 -3.12
C ALA A 678 -5.81 14.28 -3.06
N PRO A 679 -5.23 14.03 -1.88
CA PRO A 679 -4.13 13.10 -1.73
C PRO A 679 -4.44 11.71 -2.31
N PRO A 680 -3.45 10.95 -2.83
CA PRO A 680 -3.69 9.72 -3.58
C PRO A 680 -4.48 8.64 -2.83
N ASN A 681 -4.36 8.60 -1.51
CA ASN A 681 -4.98 7.64 -0.59
C ASN A 681 -6.26 8.15 0.09
N ALA A 682 -6.63 9.42 -0.15
CA ALA A 682 -7.84 9.99 0.41
C ALA A 682 -9.08 9.27 -0.16
N PRO A 683 -10.17 9.12 0.63
CA PRO A 683 -11.41 8.52 0.15
C PRO A 683 -11.97 9.19 -1.10
N ALA A 684 -11.81 10.51 -1.22
CA ALA A 684 -12.22 11.28 -2.40
C ALA A 684 -11.48 10.84 -3.68
N SER A 685 -10.16 10.68 -3.60
CA SER A 685 -9.31 10.23 -4.72
C SER A 685 -9.64 8.80 -5.14
N VAL A 686 -9.83 7.91 -4.16
CA VAL A 686 -10.27 6.52 -4.41
C VAL A 686 -11.62 6.49 -5.13
N ALA A 687 -12.57 7.34 -4.71
CA ALA A 687 -13.86 7.46 -5.38
C ALA A 687 -13.73 8.01 -6.80
N THR A 688 -12.87 9.01 -7.02
CA THR A 688 -12.58 9.56 -8.37
C THR A 688 -11.98 8.50 -9.28
N ALA A 689 -11.00 7.71 -8.81
CA ALA A 689 -10.42 6.62 -9.60
C ALA A 689 -11.44 5.53 -9.97
N ALA A 690 -12.39 5.21 -9.07
CA ALA A 690 -13.47 4.26 -9.34
C ALA A 690 -14.48 4.79 -10.37
N ARG A 691 -14.85 6.08 -10.28
CA ARG A 691 -15.70 6.75 -11.29
C ARG A 691 -15.02 6.78 -12.66
N LEU A 692 -13.74 7.17 -12.68
CA LEU A 692 -12.95 7.26 -13.90
C LEU A 692 -12.86 5.92 -14.63
N GLU A 693 -12.58 4.83 -13.91
CA GLU A 693 -12.56 3.49 -14.50
C GLU A 693 -13.91 3.14 -15.16
N SER A 694 -15.03 3.45 -14.51
CA SER A 694 -16.37 3.20 -15.06
C SER A 694 -16.66 4.06 -16.29
N ALA A 695 -16.19 5.31 -16.29
CA ALA A 695 -16.33 6.23 -17.41
C ALA A 695 -15.49 5.77 -18.63
N LEU A 696 -14.24 5.36 -18.44
CA LEU A 696 -13.33 4.93 -19.51
C LEU A 696 -13.88 3.75 -20.32
N VAL A 697 -14.59 2.80 -19.67
CA VAL A 697 -15.26 1.67 -20.36
C VAL A 697 -16.26 2.16 -21.41
N THR A 698 -16.93 3.29 -21.15
CA THR A 698 -17.95 3.84 -22.06
C THR A 698 -17.36 4.86 -23.04
N LEU A 699 -16.35 5.63 -22.61
CA LEU A 699 -15.75 6.70 -23.40
C LEU A 699 -14.82 6.19 -24.50
N LEU A 700 -14.02 5.15 -24.25
CA LEU A 700 -13.04 4.67 -25.24
C LEU A 700 -13.68 4.20 -26.56
N PRO A 701 -14.76 3.39 -26.55
CA PRO A 701 -15.44 3.03 -27.79
C PRO A 701 -16.05 4.22 -28.53
N ALA A 702 -16.48 5.27 -27.82
CA ALA A 702 -17.04 6.48 -28.42
C ALA A 702 -15.97 7.33 -29.14
N LEU A 703 -14.71 7.20 -28.73
CA LEU A 703 -13.55 7.90 -29.30
C LEU A 703 -12.83 7.09 -30.38
N SER A 704 -13.52 6.12 -31.00
CA SER A 704 -12.97 5.19 -32.02
C SER A 704 -11.93 4.19 -31.50
N PHE A 705 -11.80 4.02 -30.18
CA PHE A 705 -10.91 3.02 -29.55
C PHE A 705 -11.71 1.77 -29.14
N HIS A 706 -12.29 1.05 -30.10
CA HIS A 706 -13.22 -0.06 -29.84
C HIS A 706 -12.59 -1.29 -29.16
N ASP A 707 -11.33 -1.61 -29.48
CA ASP A 707 -10.62 -2.78 -28.95
C ASP A 707 -9.43 -2.41 -28.03
N ALA A 708 -9.35 -1.14 -27.62
CA ALA A 708 -8.26 -0.67 -26.78
C ALA A 708 -8.41 -1.19 -25.34
N ARG A 709 -7.31 -1.69 -24.79
CA ARG A 709 -7.23 -2.04 -23.37
C ARG A 709 -6.79 -0.81 -22.60
N PHE A 710 -7.34 -0.63 -21.40
CA PHE A 710 -6.87 0.41 -20.50
C PHE A 710 -6.47 -0.17 -19.16
N TYR A 711 -5.49 0.46 -18.53
CA TYR A 711 -5.00 0.08 -17.22
C TYR A 711 -4.89 1.31 -16.34
N LEU A 712 -5.24 1.16 -15.07
CA LEU A 712 -5.13 2.22 -14.07
C LEU A 712 -4.05 1.84 -13.06
N SER A 713 -2.96 2.62 -13.04
CA SER A 713 -1.79 2.42 -12.19
C SER A 713 -1.54 3.63 -11.30
N GLY A 714 -0.59 3.49 -10.37
CA GLY A 714 -0.21 4.51 -9.41
C GLY A 714 -0.88 4.35 -8.04
N PRO A 715 -0.46 5.16 -7.04
CA PRO A 715 -0.82 4.92 -5.64
C PRO A 715 -2.33 4.96 -5.35
N THR A 716 -3.11 5.78 -6.05
CA THR A 716 -4.58 5.81 -5.89
C THR A 716 -5.24 4.54 -6.42
N ALA A 717 -4.79 3.99 -7.54
CA ALA A 717 -5.30 2.73 -8.08
C ALA A 717 -4.98 1.57 -7.13
N ILE A 718 -3.76 1.55 -6.59
CA ILE A 718 -3.34 0.59 -5.56
C ILE A 718 -4.21 0.72 -4.30
N THR A 719 -4.43 1.94 -3.81
CA THR A 719 -5.23 2.19 -2.60
C THR A 719 -6.70 1.83 -2.81
N ARG A 720 -7.26 2.09 -3.99
CA ARG A 720 -8.61 1.67 -4.36
C ARG A 720 -8.76 0.15 -4.34
N ASP A 721 -7.84 -0.56 -5.00
CA ASP A 721 -7.84 -2.02 -4.99
C ASP A 721 -7.64 -2.55 -3.56
N LEU A 722 -6.73 -1.96 -2.79
CA LEU A 722 -6.47 -2.29 -1.38
C LEU A 722 -7.73 -2.14 -0.53
N ALA A 723 -8.44 -1.02 -0.66
CA ALA A 723 -9.67 -0.76 0.08
C ALA A 723 -10.78 -1.75 -0.30
N GLY A 724 -10.88 -2.11 -1.60
CA GLY A 724 -11.81 -3.14 -2.08
C GLY A 724 -11.49 -4.52 -1.50
N TYR A 725 -10.25 -4.98 -1.65
CA TYR A 725 -9.81 -6.29 -1.13
C TYR A 725 -9.92 -6.37 0.39
N THR A 726 -9.51 -5.33 1.11
CA THR A 726 -9.58 -5.27 2.58
C THR A 726 -11.03 -5.32 3.05
N ARG A 727 -11.94 -4.52 2.46
CA ARG A 727 -13.36 -4.54 2.82
C ARG A 727 -13.97 -5.92 2.62
N ASP A 728 -13.70 -6.51 1.46
CA ASP A 728 -14.19 -7.83 1.09
C ASP A 728 -13.62 -8.94 1.98
N ASP A 729 -12.33 -8.88 2.31
CA ASP A 729 -11.69 -9.83 3.20
C ASP A 729 -12.14 -9.67 4.64
N MET A 730 -12.31 -8.44 5.16
CA MET A 730 -12.87 -8.23 6.49
C MET A 730 -14.27 -8.83 6.60
N ALA A 731 -15.17 -8.54 5.66
CA ALA A 731 -16.52 -9.11 5.69
C ALA A 731 -16.53 -10.66 5.65
N ARG A 732 -15.65 -11.26 4.84
CA ARG A 732 -15.53 -12.73 4.75
C ARG A 732 -14.90 -13.31 6.02
N LEU A 733 -13.74 -12.80 6.43
CA LEU A 733 -12.95 -13.37 7.52
C LEU A 733 -13.61 -13.14 8.87
N ASP A 734 -14.28 -12.00 9.08
CA ASP A 734 -15.06 -11.78 10.29
C ASP A 734 -16.12 -12.87 10.44
N HIS A 735 -16.80 -13.24 9.35
CA HIS A 735 -17.76 -14.33 9.34
C HIS A 735 -17.10 -15.69 9.57
N TRP A 736 -16.03 -16.03 8.84
CA TRP A 736 -15.36 -17.34 8.95
C TRP A 736 -14.71 -17.56 10.31
N ILE A 737 -14.06 -16.55 10.88
CA ILE A 737 -13.40 -16.63 12.18
C ILE A 737 -14.44 -16.76 13.29
N VAL A 738 -15.51 -15.95 13.26
CA VAL A 738 -16.60 -16.08 14.24
C VAL A 738 -17.28 -17.44 14.12
N ALA A 739 -17.57 -17.90 12.90
CA ALA A 739 -18.17 -19.22 12.68
C ALA A 739 -17.24 -20.36 13.13
N GLY A 740 -15.94 -20.26 12.84
CA GLY A 740 -14.93 -21.24 13.23
C GLY A 740 -14.74 -21.33 14.74
N VAL A 741 -14.60 -20.18 15.41
CA VAL A 741 -14.50 -20.12 16.88
C VAL A 741 -15.81 -20.57 17.52
N PHE A 742 -16.96 -20.16 16.99
CA PHE A 742 -18.26 -20.63 17.46
C PHE A 742 -18.41 -22.15 17.32
N ALA A 743 -18.05 -22.72 16.17
CA ALA A 743 -18.11 -24.16 15.93
C ALA A 743 -17.16 -24.92 16.89
N LEU A 744 -15.96 -24.40 17.12
CA LEU A 744 -15.05 -24.92 18.12
C LEU A 744 -15.68 -24.89 19.52
N LEU A 745 -16.25 -23.74 19.93
CA LEU A 745 -16.92 -23.60 21.22
C LEU A 745 -18.11 -24.55 21.37
N VAL A 746 -18.91 -24.76 20.32
CA VAL A 746 -20.01 -25.74 20.31
C VAL A 746 -19.47 -27.16 20.49
N ALA A 747 -18.38 -27.52 19.78
CA ALA A 747 -17.76 -28.83 19.92
C ALA A 747 -17.22 -29.08 21.34
N LEU A 748 -16.68 -28.04 21.98
CA LEU A 748 -16.13 -28.10 23.33
C LEU A 748 -17.21 -28.11 24.42
N LEU A 749 -18.18 -27.19 24.32
CA LEU A 749 -19.21 -27.01 25.33
C LEU A 749 -20.39 -27.97 25.15
N ARG A 750 -20.54 -28.62 24.00
CA ARG A 750 -21.62 -29.58 23.67
C ARG A 750 -23.04 -28.99 23.75
N GLY A 751 -23.17 -27.67 23.64
CA GLY A 751 -24.43 -26.94 23.63
C GLY A 751 -24.26 -25.60 22.92
N ALA A 752 -25.35 -24.99 22.43
CA ALA A 752 -25.29 -23.78 21.61
C ALA A 752 -25.43 -22.46 22.40
N THR A 753 -26.13 -22.48 23.54
CA THR A 753 -26.45 -21.27 24.33
C THR A 753 -25.20 -20.59 24.89
N ALA A 754 -24.29 -21.37 25.48
CA ALA A 754 -23.05 -20.84 26.06
C ALA A 754 -22.09 -20.27 24.99
N PRO A 755 -21.81 -20.97 23.86
CA PRO A 755 -21.06 -20.41 22.75
C PRO A 755 -21.64 -19.09 22.22
N VAL A 756 -22.97 -18.98 22.03
CA VAL A 756 -23.59 -17.75 21.54
C VAL A 756 -23.28 -16.58 22.48
N ALA A 757 -23.46 -16.78 23.79
CA ALA A 757 -23.19 -15.74 24.78
C ALA A 757 -21.70 -15.35 24.81
N ILE A 758 -20.78 -16.33 24.81
CA ILE A 758 -19.34 -16.07 24.81
C ILE A 758 -18.93 -15.30 23.56
N THR A 759 -19.34 -15.75 22.37
CA THR A 759 -19.03 -15.09 21.10
C THR A 759 -19.57 -13.66 21.07
N ALA A 760 -20.82 -13.42 21.52
CA ALA A 760 -21.38 -12.07 21.57
C ALA A 760 -20.60 -11.14 22.52
N LEU A 761 -20.17 -11.64 23.67
CA LEU A 761 -19.40 -10.88 24.64
C LEU A 761 -17.96 -10.58 24.18
N ILE A 762 -17.36 -11.49 23.43
CA ILE A 762 -16.07 -11.26 22.76
C ILE A 762 -16.21 -10.14 21.72
N LEU A 763 -17.24 -10.20 20.87
CA LEU A 763 -17.51 -9.15 19.88
C LEU A 763 -17.79 -7.80 20.54
N LEU A 764 -18.53 -7.77 21.66
CA LEU A 764 -18.73 -6.56 22.45
C LEU A 764 -17.41 -5.95 22.91
N SER A 765 -16.48 -6.78 23.38
CA SER A 765 -15.15 -6.35 23.85
C SER A 765 -14.26 -5.85 22.71
N TYR A 766 -14.36 -6.48 21.53
CA TYR A 766 -13.68 -6.04 20.31
C TYR A 766 -14.16 -4.64 19.89
N PHE A 767 -15.47 -4.44 19.70
CA PHE A 767 -15.99 -3.13 19.30
C PHE A 767 -15.74 -2.07 20.36
N ALA A 768 -15.83 -2.40 21.65
CA ALA A 768 -15.51 -1.46 22.72
C ALA A 768 -14.03 -1.04 22.71
N SER A 769 -13.13 -1.96 22.41
CA SER A 769 -11.72 -1.64 22.22
C SER A 769 -11.50 -0.72 21.02
N LEU A 770 -12.14 -1.01 19.88
CA LEU A 770 -12.04 -0.16 18.68
C LEU A 770 -12.59 1.25 18.93
N GLY A 771 -13.72 1.37 19.63
CA GLY A 771 -14.26 2.67 20.02
C GLY A 771 -13.38 3.42 21.01
N ALA A 772 -12.69 2.72 21.92
CA ALA A 772 -11.71 3.36 22.79
C ALA A 772 -10.50 3.89 22.01
N LEU A 773 -10.04 3.18 20.96
CA LEU A 773 -9.02 3.70 20.04
C LEU A 773 -9.52 4.92 19.26
N GLN A 774 -10.78 4.93 18.83
CA GLN A 774 -11.39 6.09 18.19
C GLN A 774 -11.36 7.32 19.10
N LEU A 775 -11.70 7.18 20.39
CA LEU A 775 -11.62 8.29 21.35
C LEU A 775 -10.19 8.84 21.52
N LEU A 776 -9.18 7.98 21.48
CA LEU A 776 -7.78 8.42 21.51
C LEU A 776 -7.40 9.18 20.24
N THR A 777 -7.91 8.75 19.09
CA THR A 777 -7.71 9.44 17.81
C THR A 777 -8.37 10.82 17.84
N ASP A 778 -9.63 10.90 18.30
CA ASP A 778 -10.37 12.16 18.45
C ASP A 778 -9.70 13.11 19.48
N ALA A 779 -8.96 12.55 20.45
CA ALA A 779 -8.16 13.30 21.41
C ALA A 779 -6.80 13.79 20.85
N GLY A 780 -6.47 13.47 19.59
CA GLY A 780 -5.28 13.95 18.90
C GLY A 780 -4.03 13.07 19.02
N PHE A 781 -4.16 11.79 19.43
CA PHE A 781 -3.00 10.88 19.50
C PHE A 781 -2.51 10.42 18.12
N TRP A 782 -3.42 10.35 17.13
CA TRP A 782 -3.14 9.94 15.75
C TRP A 782 -4.05 10.70 14.77
N ALA A 783 -3.66 10.78 13.50
CA ALA A 783 -4.49 11.34 12.42
C ALA A 783 -5.70 10.46 12.08
N GLY A 784 -5.64 9.16 12.41
CA GLY A 784 -6.69 8.19 12.13
C GLY A 784 -6.39 6.81 12.70
N ILE A 785 -7.39 5.93 12.66
CA ILE A 785 -7.19 4.50 12.91
C ILE A 785 -6.60 3.86 11.65
N ASP A 786 -5.44 3.24 11.75
CA ASP A 786 -4.81 2.58 10.61
C ASP A 786 -5.68 1.42 10.10
N TRP A 787 -5.86 1.31 8.79
CA TRP A 787 -6.69 0.29 8.13
C TRP A 787 -6.36 -1.17 8.51
N LYS A 788 -5.14 -1.46 8.95
CA LYS A 788 -4.70 -2.79 9.39
C LYS A 788 -5.21 -3.13 10.80
N VAL A 789 -5.46 -2.12 11.63
CA VAL A 789 -5.76 -2.28 13.07
C VAL A 789 -7.05 -3.05 13.32
N PRO A 790 -8.21 -2.71 12.72
CA PRO A 790 -9.47 -3.41 13.00
C PRO A 790 -9.35 -4.92 12.76
N PHE A 791 -8.61 -5.31 11.72
CA PHE A 791 -8.41 -6.70 11.35
C PHE A 791 -7.53 -7.46 12.36
N PHE A 792 -6.31 -7.00 12.62
CA PHE A 792 -5.41 -7.69 13.57
C PHE A 792 -5.97 -7.66 15.00
N LEU A 793 -6.62 -6.56 15.39
CA LEU A 793 -7.30 -6.44 16.67
C LEU A 793 -8.44 -7.45 16.80
N PHE A 794 -9.25 -7.61 15.75
CA PHE A 794 -10.35 -8.58 15.71
C PHE A 794 -9.85 -10.01 15.90
N VAL A 795 -8.90 -10.44 15.07
CA VAL A 795 -8.39 -11.81 15.12
C VAL A 795 -7.77 -12.10 16.49
N LEU A 796 -6.93 -11.21 17.00
CA LEU A 796 -6.21 -11.43 18.25
C LEU A 796 -7.13 -11.39 19.47
N LEU A 797 -8.11 -10.48 19.54
CA LEU A 797 -9.08 -10.44 20.63
C LEU A 797 -10.07 -11.60 20.59
N VAL A 798 -10.55 -11.98 19.40
CA VAL A 798 -11.46 -13.13 19.26
C VAL A 798 -10.77 -14.43 19.63
N ALA A 799 -9.52 -14.60 19.20
CA ALA A 799 -8.67 -15.73 19.53
C ALA A 799 -8.45 -15.87 21.04
N ILE A 800 -8.05 -14.79 21.72
CA ILE A 800 -7.72 -14.80 23.15
C ILE A 800 -8.98 -14.79 24.05
N GLY A 801 -10.05 -14.16 23.59
CA GLY A 801 -11.27 -13.94 24.38
C GLY A 801 -12.06 -15.22 24.67
N ALA A 802 -11.96 -16.23 23.79
CA ALA A 802 -12.65 -17.52 23.95
C ALA A 802 -12.18 -18.32 25.17
N ASP A 803 -10.90 -18.23 25.49
CA ASP A 803 -10.19 -19.18 26.34
C ASP A 803 -10.73 -19.25 27.77
N TYR A 804 -11.04 -18.10 28.34
CA TYR A 804 -11.33 -18.05 29.77
C TYR A 804 -12.83 -18.10 30.09
N GLY A 805 -13.69 -17.79 29.12
CA GLY A 805 -15.11 -18.11 29.23
C GLY A 805 -15.31 -19.63 29.35
N VAL A 806 -14.57 -20.40 28.54
CA VAL A 806 -14.53 -21.87 28.64
C VAL A 806 -13.92 -22.32 29.97
N PHE A 807 -12.85 -21.69 30.45
CA PHE A 807 -12.24 -22.05 31.73
C PHE A 807 -13.20 -21.85 32.92
N LEU A 808 -13.88 -20.69 32.98
CA LEU A 808 -14.86 -20.42 34.02
C LEU A 808 -15.99 -21.45 33.98
N LEU A 809 -16.60 -21.68 32.80
CA LEU A 809 -17.72 -22.61 32.65
C LEU A 809 -17.32 -24.07 32.88
N GLY A 810 -16.09 -24.45 32.51
CA GLY A 810 -15.53 -25.76 32.84
C GLY A 810 -15.48 -25.98 34.35
N ARG A 811 -15.05 -24.96 35.11
CA ARG A 811 -15.05 -25.01 36.57
C ARG A 811 -16.45 -25.03 37.17
N VAL A 812 -17.38 -24.26 36.60
CA VAL A 812 -18.80 -24.27 36.99
C VAL A 812 -19.37 -25.69 36.86
N ARG A 813 -19.14 -26.37 35.74
CA ARG A 813 -19.57 -27.77 35.52
C ARG A 813 -18.94 -28.77 36.48
N GLU A 814 -17.71 -28.52 36.92
CA GLU A 814 -17.02 -29.35 37.90
C GLU A 814 -17.67 -29.22 39.29
N GLU A 815 -17.94 -28.00 39.74
CA GLU A 815 -18.55 -27.72 41.06
C GLU A 815 -20.05 -28.04 41.09
N GLN A 816 -20.77 -27.95 39.96
CA GLN A 816 -22.17 -28.35 39.83
C GLN A 816 -22.43 -29.84 40.13
N ARG A 817 -21.39 -30.68 40.13
CA ARG A 817 -21.54 -32.07 40.56
C ARG A 817 -21.90 -32.20 42.04
N ARG A 818 -21.72 -31.13 42.83
CA ARG A 818 -21.92 -31.10 44.28
C ARG A 818 -22.99 -30.12 44.72
N ASP A 819 -23.05 -28.94 44.09
CA ASP A 819 -23.91 -27.82 44.51
C ASP A 819 -24.88 -27.36 43.41
N SER A 820 -25.86 -26.51 43.76
CA SER A 820 -26.76 -25.85 42.79
C SER A 820 -26.01 -24.99 41.78
N PHE A 821 -26.61 -24.70 40.61
CA PHE A 821 -25.98 -23.88 39.56
C PHE A 821 -25.45 -22.54 40.10
N GLU A 822 -26.27 -21.84 40.88
CA GLU A 822 -25.93 -20.56 41.50
C GLU A 822 -24.72 -20.65 42.45
N ALA A 823 -24.72 -21.66 43.33
CA ALA A 823 -23.65 -21.88 44.29
C ALA A 823 -22.36 -22.34 43.61
N ALA A 824 -22.47 -23.22 42.61
CA ALA A 824 -21.36 -23.65 41.78
C ALA A 824 -20.76 -22.50 40.97
N LEU A 825 -21.59 -21.59 40.44
CA LEU A 825 -21.13 -20.39 39.73
C LEU A 825 -20.40 -19.43 40.65
N ALA A 826 -20.96 -19.15 41.84
CA ALA A 826 -20.29 -18.33 42.84
C ALA A 826 -18.94 -18.94 43.22
N ARG A 827 -18.90 -20.25 43.46
CA ARG A 827 -17.68 -20.95 43.87
C ARG A 827 -16.63 -20.98 42.76
N ALA A 828 -17.06 -21.20 41.52
CA ALA A 828 -16.17 -21.14 40.36
C ALA A 828 -15.53 -19.76 40.21
N LEU A 829 -16.32 -18.68 40.34
CA LEU A 829 -15.81 -17.30 40.31
C LEU A 829 -14.80 -17.00 41.42
N GLU A 830 -15.05 -17.51 42.64
CA GLU A 830 -14.13 -17.34 43.77
C GLU A 830 -12.77 -17.99 43.53
N LEU A 831 -12.76 -19.17 42.91
CA LEU A 831 -11.56 -19.96 42.67
C LEU A 831 -10.79 -19.49 41.43
N THR A 832 -11.48 -19.16 40.34
CA THR A 832 -10.85 -18.83 39.05
C THR A 832 -10.56 -17.35 38.90
N GLY A 833 -11.36 -16.46 39.51
CA GLY A 833 -11.24 -15.00 39.37
C GLY A 833 -9.83 -14.44 39.60
N PRO A 834 -9.15 -14.76 40.74
CA PRO A 834 -7.79 -14.30 41.00
C PRO A 834 -6.75 -14.78 39.98
N VAL A 835 -6.93 -15.98 39.42
CA VAL A 835 -6.00 -16.59 38.46
C VAL A 835 -6.22 -15.98 37.08
N VAL A 836 -7.47 -15.96 36.61
CA VAL A 836 -7.88 -15.36 35.34
C VAL A 836 -7.48 -13.90 35.27
N THR A 837 -7.70 -13.14 36.35
CA THR A 837 -7.33 -11.71 36.40
C THR A 837 -5.84 -11.49 36.31
N SER A 838 -5.04 -12.32 37.00
CA SER A 838 -3.58 -12.22 36.87
C SER A 838 -3.10 -12.56 35.46
N CYS A 839 -3.69 -13.57 34.82
CA CYS A 839 -3.34 -13.95 33.45
C CYS A 839 -3.70 -12.85 32.46
N GLY A 840 -4.91 -12.28 32.55
CA GLY A 840 -5.34 -11.16 31.72
C GLY A 840 -4.48 -9.91 31.89
N LEU A 841 -4.06 -9.57 33.12
CA LEU A 841 -3.14 -8.45 33.37
C LEU A 841 -1.75 -8.67 32.76
N VAL A 842 -1.21 -9.90 32.83
CA VAL A 842 0.08 -10.25 32.20
C VAL A 842 -0.03 -10.12 30.69
N LEU A 843 -1.11 -10.64 30.11
CA LEU A 843 -1.37 -10.63 28.69
C LEU A 843 -1.54 -9.20 28.15
N ALA A 844 -2.38 -8.40 28.82
CA ALA A 844 -2.57 -6.99 28.50
C ALA A 844 -1.24 -6.22 28.59
N GLY A 845 -0.46 -6.43 29.66
CA GLY A 845 0.85 -5.79 29.79
C GLY A 845 1.83 -6.18 28.68
N THR A 846 1.81 -7.44 28.24
CA THR A 846 2.67 -7.92 27.15
C THR A 846 2.37 -7.20 25.85
N PHE A 847 1.08 -7.09 25.47
CA PHE A 847 0.69 -6.35 24.26
C PHE A 847 0.90 -4.83 24.40
N ALA A 848 0.77 -4.26 25.60
CA ALA A 848 1.08 -2.85 25.84
C ALA A 848 2.53 -2.48 25.51
N THR A 849 3.47 -3.43 25.56
CA THR A 849 4.87 -3.16 25.18
C THR A 849 5.06 -2.85 23.69
N LEU A 850 4.11 -3.21 22.83
CA LEU A 850 4.15 -2.88 21.39
C LEU A 850 4.09 -1.37 21.14
N VAL A 851 3.63 -0.58 22.12
CA VAL A 851 3.66 0.89 22.08
C VAL A 851 5.09 1.43 21.94
N LEU A 852 6.11 0.65 22.33
CA LEU A 852 7.51 1.05 22.21
C LEU A 852 8.06 0.98 20.77
N SER A 853 7.26 0.51 19.80
CA SER A 853 7.68 0.31 18.42
C SER A 853 7.76 1.60 17.57
N ARG A 854 7.18 2.72 18.02
CA ARG A 854 7.13 4.01 17.30
C ARG A 854 6.45 3.98 15.92
N ILE A 855 5.72 2.91 15.62
CA ILE A 855 4.93 2.75 14.40
C ILE A 855 3.46 2.80 14.82
N ALA A 856 2.67 3.70 14.22
CA ALA A 856 1.28 3.94 14.62
C ALA A 856 0.45 2.64 14.61
N PHE A 857 0.60 1.81 13.58
CA PHE A 857 -0.05 0.50 13.49
C PHE A 857 0.19 -0.40 14.71
N LEU A 858 1.45 -0.62 15.09
CA LEU A 858 1.81 -1.50 16.22
C LEU A 858 1.44 -0.87 17.57
N GLU A 859 1.55 0.46 17.69
CA GLU A 859 1.06 1.22 18.85
C GLU A 859 -0.45 1.03 19.05
N GLN A 860 -1.24 1.25 18.00
CA GLN A 860 -2.70 1.14 18.02
C GLN A 860 -3.15 -0.29 18.31
N VAL A 861 -2.58 -1.31 17.66
CA VAL A 861 -2.93 -2.71 17.97
C VAL A 861 -2.53 -3.08 19.41
N GLY A 862 -1.36 -2.66 19.87
CA GLY A 862 -0.91 -2.91 21.25
C GLY A 862 -1.88 -2.33 22.29
N ILE A 863 -2.27 -1.06 22.13
CA ILE A 863 -3.23 -0.38 23.00
C ILE A 863 -4.62 -1.03 22.89
N GLY A 864 -5.08 -1.32 21.68
CA GLY A 864 -6.38 -1.95 21.44
C GLY A 864 -6.49 -3.30 22.12
N ILE A 865 -5.49 -4.19 21.95
CA ILE A 865 -5.52 -5.50 22.60
C ILE A 865 -5.47 -5.34 24.12
N THR A 866 -4.64 -4.41 24.62
CA THR A 866 -4.55 -4.12 26.06
C THR A 866 -5.91 -3.73 26.62
N ILE A 867 -6.61 -2.78 26.00
CA ILE A 867 -7.95 -2.34 26.41
C ILE A 867 -8.95 -3.49 26.32
N GLY A 868 -8.96 -4.22 25.21
CA GLY A 868 -9.90 -5.34 25.00
C GLY A 868 -9.72 -6.46 26.03
N VAL A 869 -8.48 -6.87 26.30
CA VAL A 869 -8.16 -7.89 27.31
C VAL A 869 -8.51 -7.40 28.72
N LEU A 870 -8.27 -6.13 29.06
CA LEU A 870 -8.64 -5.56 30.35
C LEU A 870 -10.16 -5.47 30.53
N LEU A 871 -10.90 -5.04 29.50
CA LEU A 871 -12.36 -5.03 29.52
C LEU A 871 -12.91 -6.45 29.71
N ASP A 872 -12.37 -7.41 28.98
CA ASP A 872 -12.79 -8.80 29.07
C ASP A 872 -12.52 -9.39 30.47
N THR A 873 -11.33 -9.11 31.01
CA THR A 873 -10.88 -9.63 32.30
C THR A 873 -11.56 -8.97 33.50
N CYS A 874 -11.82 -7.65 33.44
CA CYS A 874 -12.32 -6.88 34.58
C CYS A 874 -13.85 -6.68 34.56
N VAL A 875 -14.48 -6.71 33.39
CA VAL A 875 -15.92 -6.42 33.25
C VAL A 875 -16.65 -7.65 32.72
N VAL A 876 -16.23 -8.17 31.57
CA VAL A 876 -17.02 -9.18 30.86
C VAL A 876 -17.07 -10.50 31.61
N ARG A 877 -15.93 -11.08 31.96
CA ARG A 877 -15.85 -12.38 32.63
C ARG A 877 -16.33 -12.40 34.07
N PRO A 878 -16.03 -11.41 34.92
CA PRO A 878 -16.48 -11.45 36.31
C PRO A 878 -17.94 -11.00 36.47
N LEU A 879 -18.51 -10.22 35.54
CA LEU A 879 -19.84 -9.62 35.67
C LEU A 879 -20.82 -10.03 34.56
N LEU A 880 -20.51 -9.75 33.28
CA LEU A 880 -21.45 -10.00 32.17
C LEU A 880 -21.70 -11.49 31.94
N LEU A 881 -20.63 -12.29 31.82
CA LEU A 881 -20.72 -13.72 31.51
C LEU A 881 -21.48 -14.51 32.58
N PRO A 882 -21.20 -14.36 33.89
CA PRO A 882 -21.91 -15.10 34.93
C PRO A 882 -23.35 -14.58 35.13
N ALA A 883 -23.58 -13.28 34.97
CA ALA A 883 -24.94 -12.73 35.01
C ALA A 883 -25.79 -13.25 33.84
N ALA A 884 -25.21 -13.31 32.63
CA ALA A 884 -25.84 -13.95 31.49
C ALA A 884 -26.10 -15.42 31.78
N ALA A 885 -25.09 -16.16 32.31
CA ALA A 885 -25.17 -17.56 32.72
C ALA A 885 -26.40 -17.90 33.57
N LEU A 886 -26.66 -17.09 34.60
CA LEU A 886 -27.80 -17.27 35.50
C LEU A 886 -29.15 -16.99 34.79
N LEU A 887 -29.20 -16.02 33.89
CA LEU A 887 -30.45 -15.62 33.25
C LEU A 887 -30.89 -16.57 32.14
N LEU A 888 -29.97 -17.15 31.35
CA LEU A 888 -30.32 -18.16 30.34
C LEU A 888 -30.30 -19.60 30.90
N GLU A 889 -30.13 -19.80 32.22
CA GLU A 889 -30.19 -21.12 32.85
C GLU A 889 -31.49 -21.87 32.48
N ARG A 890 -32.60 -21.14 32.34
CA ARG A 890 -33.92 -21.65 31.91
C ARG A 890 -33.93 -22.31 30.53
N TRP A 891 -32.96 -22.00 29.66
CA TRP A 891 -32.88 -22.49 28.28
C TRP A 891 -31.92 -23.69 28.14
N ARG A 892 -31.66 -24.41 29.25
CA ARG A 892 -30.67 -25.50 29.38
C ARG A 892 -29.28 -25.04 28.92
N TRP A 893 -28.56 -24.45 29.87
CA TRP A 893 -27.13 -24.13 29.75
C TRP A 893 -26.28 -25.41 29.86
N GLY A 894 -26.49 -26.37 28.94
CA GLY A 894 -25.95 -27.73 29.03
C GLY A 894 -25.90 -28.41 27.69
#